data_AF-A0A5N6ZW63-F1
#
_entry.id   AF-A0A5N6ZW63-F1
#
_cell.length_a   1.000
_cell.length_b   1.000
_cell.length_c   1.000
_cell.angle_alpha   90.00
_cell.angle_beta   90.00
_cell.angle_gamma   90.00
#
_symmetry.space_group_name_H-M   'P 1'
#
loop_
_entity.id
_entity.type
_entity.pdbx_description
1 polymer ?
#
loop_
_entity_poly.entity_id
_entity_poly.type
_entity_poly.pdbx_seq_one_letter_code
_entity_poly.pdbx_strand_id
1 'polypeptide(L)'
;MRIPIAVQLGLLVLLTALVGIVILAVATWTTTYSFVVDVESHGLELVATIKASQIASSLELLEVTCKTISTRLLVQSALRRYYAGNASEANWATSITDVQSALGSRGYLSTYQAILYSKNGQNGRDRLLKVTSDSIPEITLPYTYSNGSSVKLGDEGLGYPSNLYPNLTYTQNPEKGNATTVNAFSDYTLGLTSALLLGPIAINNSFSLVSLTLPIVNNTSDTDILGFMTVVASAENVQNVVSSRDGLGNTGQVLLLGPSRPENRFSTEPATATSSTDQPALADAQVHYIFEPTPLPSQDSRHRGVSAGTSFELSKYPMALKLMVESEDNENKSVSKLSTKNEQGYNVAVGAVRPKTSLVEWILVVEETHSEAFTPVARLRKIILACVFGTAGFIILVVPLVAHWAVAPIRRMREAARKSIEPEVPPTPSAGYIEHVTNGHRDTVQTIEEHMDEKGAPVSWVKRLRRPLERFNSSHSFGNRQDPRSSFRIPSRVKERRSCVTDELTELTSTFNEMSDELTIQYNRLEERVVERTKELQKAKLAAEAANESKTLFIANISHELKTPLNGILGMCAVCMGEEDLHRIKKSLQVVYKSGDLLLHLLNDLLTFSRNQIEQAIHLEEKEFRLSDIRSQLSIIFQNQVHEKHINFSVNYVGTGNSQPRGTMCQERGIERAHPAVGPPQTGRLRDMVLWGDQHRILQVLINLVGNSLKFTPENGKVEVRIRCVEEVPNPESSVTLVQDSKPTSRVRSRTPSRSNATRVDGADFLDNQVATQTPSQSDLRTLIFQFEVEDNGPGIPANMQRRVFDPFVQGDLGLNRKYGGTGLGLSICAQLSRLMGGIILLDSEEGNGALFTLKIPLKFVKEAAASTRSSSVAGSRTPSVVSLSLEEFSNIAQTPSNHSSVGNKETLATGFEKPDVQPRLVGLSQPFFAPTVPSAPSSPSKGPSESNQDSSDNGSKKIRVLMAEDNKINQEVALRMLALEEVYDVTVVKDGQEAYDTVKANMEEGKVFDLIFMDIQMPILDGLQSTRLIREMGYSAPIVALSAFSEDSNIKDCIDSGMDMFISKPIRRPILKQVLNKFATIPEESDSSSS
;
A
#
# COMPACT_ATOMS: atom_id res chain seq x y z
N MET A 1 56.50 25.38 44.31
CA MET A 1 56.85 25.19 42.88
C MET A 1 56.22 26.30 42.05
N ARG A 2 56.78 26.66 40.88
CA ARG A 2 56.11 27.55 39.90
C ARG A 2 55.55 26.70 38.77
N ILE A 3 54.23 26.71 38.58
CA ILE A 3 53.57 25.97 37.48
C ILE A 3 53.94 26.69 36.16
N PRO A 4 54.36 25.96 35.10
CA PRO A 4 54.67 26.58 33.82
C PRO A 4 53.40 27.12 33.13
N ILE A 5 53.52 28.31 32.53
CA ILE A 5 52.41 29.04 31.86
C ILE A 5 51.65 28.17 30.84
N ALA A 6 52.32 27.28 30.11
CA ALA A 6 51.67 26.35 29.18
C ALA A 6 50.67 25.40 29.86
N VAL A 7 50.95 24.96 31.09
CA VAL A 7 50.03 24.11 31.88
C VAL A 7 48.89 24.95 32.45
N GLN A 8 49.14 26.20 32.86
CA GLN A 8 48.07 27.11 33.32
C GLN A 8 47.08 27.43 32.18
N LEU A 9 47.59 27.75 30.99
CA LEU A 9 46.79 28.00 29.80
C LEU A 9 46.04 26.75 29.34
N GLY A 10 46.73 25.61 29.25
CA GLY A 10 46.13 24.34 28.86
C GLY A 10 45.01 23.88 29.80
N LEU A 11 45.20 24.03 31.12
CA LEU A 11 44.18 23.70 32.13
C LEU A 11 42.97 24.63 32.02
N LEU A 12 43.18 25.94 31.82
CA LEU A 12 42.08 26.90 31.64
C LEU A 12 41.26 26.60 30.38
N VAL A 13 41.91 26.36 29.24
CA VAL A 13 41.22 26.01 27.97
C VAL A 13 40.49 24.67 28.09
N LEU A 14 41.09 23.68 28.75
CA LEU A 14 40.48 22.37 28.98
C LEU A 14 39.23 22.50 29.89
N LEU A 15 39.30 23.31 30.95
CA LEU A 15 38.17 23.55 31.85
C LEU A 15 37.01 24.25 31.12
N THR A 16 37.26 25.31 30.33
CA THR A 16 36.19 25.99 29.60
C THR A 16 35.58 25.12 28.51
N ALA A 17 36.38 24.32 27.79
CA ALA A 17 35.89 23.39 26.79
C ALA A 17 35.01 22.28 27.39
N LEU A 18 35.42 21.68 28.53
CA LEU A 18 34.63 20.64 29.21
C LEU A 18 33.32 21.20 29.78
N VAL A 19 33.32 22.40 30.37
CA VAL A 19 32.08 23.07 30.82
C VAL A 19 31.14 23.35 29.64
N GLY A 20 31.66 23.81 28.51
CA GLY A 20 30.87 24.01 27.29
C GLY A 20 30.21 22.72 26.78
N ILE A 21 30.95 21.60 26.78
CA ILE A 21 30.41 20.28 26.41
C ILE A 21 29.32 19.82 27.39
N VAL A 22 29.49 20.02 28.70
CA VAL A 22 28.46 19.65 29.69
C VAL A 22 27.17 20.45 29.48
N ILE A 23 27.27 21.76 29.22
CA ILE A 23 26.10 22.61 28.95
C ILE A 23 25.37 22.15 27.68
N LEU A 24 26.11 21.90 26.59
CA LEU A 24 25.53 21.38 25.34
C LEU A 24 24.91 20.00 25.52
N ALA A 25 25.55 19.10 26.27
CA ALA A 25 25.05 17.76 26.56
C ALA A 25 23.76 17.78 27.39
N VAL A 26 23.65 18.66 28.39
CA VAL A 26 22.42 18.84 29.17
C VAL A 26 21.30 19.42 28.31
N ALA A 27 21.57 20.47 27.51
CA ALA A 27 20.58 21.07 26.63
C ALA A 27 20.03 20.06 25.60
N THR A 28 20.92 19.39 24.86
CA THR A 28 20.54 18.36 23.88
C THR A 28 19.87 17.14 24.53
N TRP A 29 20.26 16.75 25.75
CA TRP A 29 19.54 15.73 26.51
C TRP A 29 18.11 16.19 26.81
N THR A 30 17.89 17.40 27.33
CA THR A 30 16.55 17.86 27.70
C THR A 30 15.58 17.93 26.52
N THR A 31 16.00 18.49 25.38
CA THR A 31 15.13 18.63 24.20
C THR A 31 14.86 17.31 23.51
N THR A 32 15.84 16.42 23.42
CA THR A 32 15.64 15.11 22.78
C THR A 32 14.92 14.13 23.72
N TYR A 33 15.06 14.28 25.04
CA TYR A 33 14.28 13.51 26.02
C TYR A 33 12.79 13.83 25.93
N SER A 34 12.40 15.11 25.93
CA SER A 34 10.98 15.47 25.78
C SER A 34 10.44 14.98 24.44
N PHE A 35 11.11 15.29 23.33
CA PHE A 35 10.67 14.86 22.00
C PHE A 35 10.44 13.34 21.88
N VAL A 36 11.35 12.52 22.40
CA VAL A 36 11.17 11.05 22.38
C VAL A 36 10.03 10.61 23.31
N VAL A 37 9.89 11.20 24.49
CA VAL A 37 8.78 10.91 25.40
C VAL A 37 7.43 11.28 24.76
N ASP A 38 7.36 12.43 24.09
CA ASP A 38 6.17 12.91 23.42
C ASP A 38 5.80 11.97 22.25
N VAL A 39 6.75 11.60 21.39
CA VAL A 39 6.52 10.71 20.23
C VAL A 39 6.03 9.33 20.65
N GLU A 40 6.67 8.68 21.62
CA GLU A 40 6.26 7.35 22.09
C GLU A 40 4.88 7.42 22.79
N SER A 41 4.57 8.51 23.50
CA SER A 41 3.26 8.70 24.15
C SER A 41 2.13 8.84 23.12
N HIS A 42 2.32 9.68 22.11
CA HIS A 42 1.37 9.79 20.98
C HIS A 42 1.24 8.48 20.19
N GLY A 43 2.30 7.66 20.13
CA GLY A 43 2.26 6.32 19.55
C GLY A 43 1.26 5.39 20.25
N LEU A 44 1.38 5.26 21.58
CA LEU A 44 0.42 4.49 22.39
C LEU A 44 -1.01 5.05 22.29
N GLU A 45 -1.15 6.37 22.20
CA GLU A 45 -2.44 7.04 22.08
C GLU A 45 -3.14 6.74 20.74
N LEU A 46 -2.39 6.76 19.64
CA LEU A 46 -2.87 6.43 18.31
C LEU A 46 -3.32 4.96 18.23
N VAL A 47 -2.51 4.04 18.77
CA VAL A 47 -2.85 2.61 18.83
C VAL A 47 -4.13 2.39 19.64
N ALA A 48 -4.24 2.99 20.83
CA ALA A 48 -5.45 2.91 21.65
C ALA A 48 -6.67 3.51 20.92
N THR A 49 -6.51 4.61 20.20
CA THR A 49 -7.59 5.25 19.44
C THR A 49 -8.09 4.39 18.29
N ILE A 50 -7.17 3.71 17.57
CA ILE A 50 -7.52 2.77 16.50
C ILE A 50 -8.28 1.56 17.07
N LYS A 51 -7.76 0.92 18.14
CA LYS A 51 -8.43 -0.24 18.77
C LYS A 51 -9.80 0.12 19.35
N ALA A 52 -9.92 1.28 20.02
CA ALA A 52 -11.20 1.77 20.54
C ALA A 52 -12.22 2.06 19.43
N SER A 53 -11.78 2.54 18.27
CA SER A 53 -12.64 2.75 17.09
C SER A 53 -13.11 1.43 16.47
N GLN A 54 -12.24 0.42 16.42
CA GLN A 54 -12.59 -0.94 15.98
C GLN A 54 -13.64 -1.60 16.89
N ILE A 55 -13.52 -1.44 18.21
CA ILE A 55 -14.54 -1.91 19.17
C ILE A 55 -15.85 -1.15 19.00
N ALA A 56 -15.82 0.19 18.90
CA ALA A 56 -17.02 1.00 18.72
C ALA A 56 -17.82 0.59 17.46
N SER A 57 -17.14 0.45 16.31
CA SER A 57 -17.76 0.00 15.06
C SER A 57 -18.29 -1.44 15.14
N SER A 58 -17.60 -2.34 15.86
CA SER A 58 -18.06 -3.72 16.09
C SER A 58 -19.35 -3.77 16.93
N LEU A 59 -19.48 -2.88 17.92
CA LEU A 59 -20.66 -2.74 18.77
C LEU A 59 -21.84 -2.08 18.03
N GLU A 60 -21.57 -1.07 17.20
CA GLU A 60 -22.57 -0.44 16.32
C GLU A 60 -23.14 -1.45 15.30
N LEU A 61 -22.27 -2.25 14.68
CA LEU A 61 -22.69 -3.32 13.77
C LEU A 61 -23.54 -4.39 14.49
N LEU A 62 -23.24 -4.68 15.75
CA LEU A 62 -24.05 -5.58 16.59
C LEU A 62 -25.44 -4.98 16.86
N GLU A 63 -25.52 -3.68 17.18
CA GLU A 63 -26.81 -2.99 17.38
C GLU A 63 -27.65 -3.03 16.10
N VAL A 64 -27.10 -2.61 14.96
CA VAL A 64 -27.80 -2.61 13.67
C VAL A 64 -28.28 -4.02 13.31
N THR A 65 -27.44 -5.04 13.50
CA THR A 65 -27.80 -6.44 13.23
C THR A 65 -28.96 -6.90 14.13
N CYS A 66 -28.90 -6.66 15.44
CA CYS A 66 -29.96 -7.06 16.36
C CYS A 66 -31.27 -6.28 16.10
N LYS A 67 -31.18 -5.00 15.73
CA LYS A 67 -32.31 -4.14 15.36
C LYS A 67 -33.00 -4.60 14.07
N THR A 68 -32.25 -5.13 13.10
CA THR A 68 -32.82 -5.78 11.90
C THR A 68 -33.61 -7.06 12.25
N ILE A 69 -33.27 -7.75 13.34
CA ILE A 69 -34.04 -8.91 13.83
C ILE A 69 -35.26 -8.45 14.62
N SER A 70 -35.14 -7.43 15.50
CA SER A 70 -36.26 -6.94 16.32
C SER A 70 -37.38 -6.24 15.51
N THR A 71 -37.04 -5.65 14.36
CA THR A 71 -38.00 -4.95 13.49
C THR A 71 -38.72 -5.85 12.46
N ARG A 72 -38.56 -7.19 12.54
CA ARG A 72 -39.23 -8.13 11.61
C ARG A 72 -40.76 -8.09 11.72
N LEU A 73 -41.39 -7.96 10.55
CA LEU A 73 -42.84 -7.76 10.41
C LEU A 73 -43.67 -8.92 10.97
N LEU A 74 -43.19 -10.17 10.89
CA LEU A 74 -43.92 -11.33 11.40
C LEU A 74 -44.01 -11.29 12.94
N VAL A 75 -42.91 -11.01 13.63
CA VAL A 75 -42.87 -10.81 15.10
C VAL A 75 -43.83 -9.69 15.52
N GLN A 76 -43.82 -8.55 14.82
CA GLN A 76 -44.77 -7.46 15.08
C GLN A 76 -46.23 -7.89 14.84
N SER A 77 -46.50 -8.67 13.80
CA SER A 77 -47.86 -9.17 13.51
C SER A 77 -48.36 -10.13 14.58
N ALA A 78 -47.49 -10.99 15.11
CA ALA A 78 -47.82 -11.91 16.19
C ALA A 78 -48.05 -11.17 17.52
N LEU A 79 -47.24 -10.14 17.83
CA LEU A 79 -47.46 -9.26 18.97
C LEU A 79 -48.80 -8.52 18.89
N ARG A 80 -49.15 -7.91 17.73
CA ARG A 80 -50.46 -7.24 17.55
C ARG A 80 -51.63 -8.22 17.77
N ARG A 81 -51.51 -9.47 17.28
CA ARG A 81 -52.50 -10.54 17.52
C ARG A 81 -52.57 -10.99 18.98
N TYR A 82 -51.43 -11.04 19.67
CA TYR A 82 -51.34 -11.39 21.09
C TYR A 82 -52.09 -10.37 21.97
N TYR A 83 -51.85 -9.07 21.77
CA TYR A 83 -52.58 -8.01 22.49
C TYR A 83 -54.05 -7.89 22.06
N ALA A 84 -54.42 -8.38 20.88
CA ALA A 84 -55.81 -8.57 20.47
C ALA A 84 -56.48 -9.83 21.07
N GLY A 85 -55.80 -10.55 21.99
CA GLY A 85 -56.34 -11.68 22.75
C GLY A 85 -55.91 -13.07 22.27
N ASN A 86 -55.17 -13.19 21.16
CA ASN A 86 -54.72 -14.50 20.67
C ASN A 86 -53.42 -14.95 21.35
N ALA A 87 -53.55 -15.56 22.54
CA ALA A 87 -52.45 -16.11 23.32
C ALA A 87 -52.04 -17.55 22.94
N SER A 88 -52.48 -18.08 21.80
CA SER A 88 -52.17 -19.46 21.37
C SER A 88 -50.74 -19.60 20.85
N GLU A 89 -50.12 -20.77 21.04
CA GLU A 89 -48.78 -21.09 20.51
C GLU A 89 -48.74 -21.07 18.98
N ALA A 90 -49.85 -21.44 18.33
CA ALA A 90 -50.03 -21.36 16.88
C ALA A 90 -49.90 -19.92 16.32
N ASN A 91 -50.13 -18.87 17.12
CA ASN A 91 -49.88 -17.48 16.71
C ASN A 91 -48.39 -17.20 16.45
N TRP A 92 -47.49 -17.92 17.14
CA TRP A 92 -46.05 -17.68 17.10
C TRP A 92 -45.32 -18.56 16.09
N ALA A 93 -45.89 -19.69 15.67
CA ALA A 93 -45.24 -20.68 14.80
C ALA A 93 -44.51 -20.08 13.57
N THR A 94 -45.15 -19.19 12.81
CA THR A 94 -44.51 -18.54 11.65
C THR A 94 -43.44 -17.52 12.02
N SER A 95 -43.54 -16.91 13.21
CA SER A 95 -42.53 -15.97 13.73
C SER A 95 -41.32 -16.71 14.30
N ILE A 96 -41.51 -17.92 14.84
CA ILE A 96 -40.43 -18.81 15.28
C ILE A 96 -39.55 -19.14 14.07
N THR A 97 -40.11 -19.72 13.00
CA THR A 97 -39.33 -20.11 11.82
C THR A 97 -38.65 -18.91 11.14
N ASP A 98 -39.30 -17.73 11.11
CA ASP A 98 -38.72 -16.49 10.61
C ASP A 98 -37.50 -16.02 11.42
N VAL A 99 -37.60 -16.05 12.76
CA VAL A 99 -36.50 -15.67 13.66
C VAL A 99 -35.40 -16.75 13.69
N GLN A 100 -35.73 -18.05 13.63
CA GLN A 100 -34.75 -19.13 13.46
C GLN A 100 -33.96 -18.99 12.17
N SER A 101 -34.59 -18.52 11.10
CA SER A 101 -33.94 -18.23 9.79
C SER A 101 -33.17 -16.90 9.79
N ALA A 102 -33.43 -16.01 10.75
CA ALA A 102 -32.71 -14.75 10.93
C ALA A 102 -31.43 -14.96 11.74
N LEU A 103 -31.54 -15.67 12.86
CA LEU A 103 -30.43 -16.11 13.70
C LEU A 103 -29.60 -17.16 12.93
N GLY A 104 -28.28 -17.11 13.05
CA GLY A 104 -27.40 -18.06 12.36
C GLY A 104 -27.29 -17.88 10.83
N SER A 105 -27.81 -16.78 10.29
CA SER A 105 -27.39 -16.29 8.96
C SER A 105 -25.90 -15.91 9.00
N ARG A 106 -25.13 -16.32 7.98
CA ARG A 106 -23.67 -16.12 7.92
C ARG A 106 -23.28 -14.69 7.54
N GLY A 107 -23.56 -13.74 8.43
CA GLY A 107 -23.07 -12.37 8.35
C GLY A 107 -21.72 -12.17 9.07
N TYR A 108 -21.31 -10.89 9.21
CA TYR A 108 -20.07 -10.49 9.91
C TYR A 108 -20.11 -10.71 11.44
N LEU A 109 -21.29 -10.99 11.99
CA LEU A 109 -21.52 -11.30 13.41
C LEU A 109 -22.47 -12.50 13.50
N SER A 110 -22.06 -13.54 14.23
CA SER A 110 -22.90 -14.71 14.47
C SER A 110 -23.90 -14.43 15.59
N THR A 111 -25.20 -14.49 15.27
CA THR A 111 -26.31 -14.45 16.25
C THR A 111 -26.88 -15.85 16.45
N TYR A 112 -27.24 -16.21 17.68
CA TYR A 112 -27.52 -17.61 18.05
C TYR A 112 -28.91 -17.84 18.65
N GLN A 113 -29.32 -16.99 19.60
CA GLN A 113 -30.49 -17.24 20.45
C GLN A 113 -31.24 -15.93 20.73
N ALA A 114 -32.56 -15.97 20.91
CA ALA A 114 -33.37 -14.81 21.24
C ALA A 114 -34.47 -15.11 22.25
N ILE A 115 -34.82 -14.12 23.07
CA ILE A 115 -36.02 -14.12 23.93
C ILE A 115 -36.85 -12.88 23.64
N LEU A 116 -38.15 -13.09 23.43
CA LEU A 116 -39.16 -12.04 23.27
C LEU A 116 -39.85 -11.75 24.61
N TYR A 117 -40.05 -10.48 24.92
CA TYR A 117 -40.70 -9.99 26.13
C TYR A 117 -41.97 -9.18 25.81
N SER A 118 -42.95 -9.26 26.70
CA SER A 118 -44.18 -8.45 26.64
C SER A 118 -43.88 -6.96 26.87
N LYS A 119 -44.83 -6.08 26.53
CA LYS A 119 -44.78 -4.66 26.92
C LYS A 119 -45.40 -4.35 28.29
N ASN A 120 -46.17 -5.29 28.85
CA ASN A 120 -47.00 -5.02 30.03
C ASN A 120 -47.13 -6.16 31.07
N GLY A 121 -46.35 -7.25 30.94
CA GLY A 121 -46.30 -8.35 31.93
C GLY A 121 -47.60 -9.11 32.19
N GLN A 122 -48.67 -8.87 31.42
CA GLN A 122 -49.99 -9.44 31.73
C GLN A 122 -49.98 -10.98 31.67
N ASN A 123 -50.73 -11.57 32.60
CA ASN A 123 -50.86 -13.02 32.82
C ASN A 123 -49.58 -13.74 33.31
N GLY A 124 -48.57 -13.02 33.82
CA GLY A 124 -47.37 -13.63 34.41
C GLY A 124 -46.48 -14.37 33.39
N ARG A 125 -46.59 -14.01 32.11
CA ARG A 125 -45.76 -14.51 31.01
C ARG A 125 -44.89 -13.38 30.47
N ASP A 126 -43.92 -12.96 31.26
CA ASP A 126 -43.01 -11.85 30.91
C ASP A 126 -42.17 -12.18 29.68
N ARG A 127 -41.76 -13.46 29.55
CA ARG A 127 -41.08 -14.05 28.40
C ARG A 127 -42.12 -14.74 27.51
N LEU A 128 -42.43 -14.14 26.37
CA LEU A 128 -43.46 -14.60 25.43
C LEU A 128 -42.97 -15.70 24.50
N LEU A 129 -41.70 -15.63 24.08
CA LEU A 129 -41.10 -16.58 23.16
C LEU A 129 -39.61 -16.79 23.46
N LYS A 130 -39.14 -18.00 23.21
CA LYS A 130 -37.72 -18.38 23.19
C LYS A 130 -37.40 -18.96 21.82
N VAL A 131 -36.28 -18.59 21.22
CA VAL A 131 -35.84 -19.08 19.90
C VAL A 131 -34.35 -19.36 19.91
N THR A 132 -33.95 -20.50 19.35
CA THR A 132 -32.56 -20.91 19.09
C THR A 132 -32.44 -21.16 17.58
N SER A 133 -31.36 -20.72 16.94
CA SER A 133 -31.10 -21.04 15.51
C SER A 133 -30.82 -22.52 15.29
N ASP A 134 -31.11 -23.01 14.08
CA ASP A 134 -30.86 -24.39 13.67
C ASP A 134 -29.41 -24.63 13.17
N SER A 135 -28.61 -23.56 12.97
CA SER A 135 -27.27 -23.63 12.36
C SER A 135 -26.10 -23.46 13.34
N ILE A 136 -26.35 -23.54 14.64
CA ILE A 136 -25.37 -23.28 15.71
C ILE A 136 -24.36 -24.45 15.83
N PRO A 137 -23.04 -24.20 15.90
CA PRO A 137 -22.08 -25.23 16.31
C PRO A 137 -22.31 -25.66 17.77
N GLU A 138 -21.86 -26.85 18.20
CA GLU A 138 -22.11 -27.31 19.57
C GLU A 138 -21.37 -26.49 20.64
N ILE A 139 -21.99 -25.38 21.08
CA ILE A 139 -21.51 -24.52 22.17
C ILE A 139 -21.93 -25.15 23.50
N THR A 140 -20.98 -25.75 24.21
CA THR A 140 -21.15 -26.15 25.61
C THR A 140 -20.94 -24.95 26.53
N LEU A 141 -21.82 -24.81 27.52
CA LEU A 141 -21.76 -23.75 28.52
C LEU A 141 -20.88 -24.20 29.71
N PRO A 142 -20.26 -23.28 30.47
CA PRO A 142 -19.27 -23.60 31.52
C PRO A 142 -19.88 -24.20 32.81
N TYR A 143 -21.10 -24.70 32.75
CA TYR A 143 -21.84 -25.29 33.87
C TYR A 143 -22.57 -26.58 33.43
N THR A 144 -22.79 -27.48 34.38
CA THR A 144 -23.43 -28.79 34.17
C THR A 144 -24.84 -28.83 34.75
N TYR A 145 -25.68 -29.70 34.20
CA TYR A 145 -26.93 -30.13 34.83
C TYR A 145 -26.66 -30.90 36.12
N SER A 146 -27.67 -31.01 37.00
CA SER A 146 -27.57 -31.72 38.30
C SER A 146 -27.33 -33.23 38.19
N ASN A 147 -27.42 -33.81 37.00
CA ASN A 147 -27.05 -35.18 36.65
C ASN A 147 -25.57 -35.33 36.21
N GLY A 148 -24.82 -34.22 36.11
CA GLY A 148 -23.42 -34.18 35.65
C GLY A 148 -23.22 -33.96 34.15
N SER A 149 -24.25 -33.91 33.30
CA SER A 149 -24.07 -33.65 31.86
C SER A 149 -23.86 -32.17 31.56
N SER A 150 -22.91 -31.85 30.67
CA SER A 150 -22.67 -30.49 30.16
C SER A 150 -23.92 -29.90 29.50
N VAL A 151 -24.23 -28.64 29.81
CA VAL A 151 -25.34 -27.92 29.17
C VAL A 151 -24.88 -27.38 27.81
N LYS A 152 -25.72 -27.49 26.77
CA LYS A 152 -25.52 -26.83 25.47
C LYS A 152 -26.37 -25.57 25.35
N LEU A 153 -25.89 -24.59 24.58
CA LEU A 153 -26.67 -23.40 24.24
C LEU A 153 -27.92 -23.81 23.44
N GLY A 154 -29.09 -23.56 23.99
CA GLY A 154 -30.38 -23.95 23.42
C GLY A 154 -31.17 -24.98 24.21
N ASP A 155 -30.52 -25.78 25.06
CA ASP A 155 -31.18 -26.81 25.87
C ASP A 155 -32.26 -26.23 26.82
N GLU A 156 -33.27 -27.05 27.16
CA GLU A 156 -34.34 -26.63 28.07
C GLU A 156 -33.83 -26.33 29.49
N GLY A 157 -34.37 -25.27 30.09
CA GLY A 157 -33.91 -24.76 31.37
C GLY A 157 -32.59 -24.00 31.25
N LEU A 158 -31.47 -24.69 31.49
CA LEU A 158 -30.14 -24.08 31.66
C LEU A 158 -29.46 -23.62 30.35
N GLY A 159 -29.93 -24.08 29.19
CA GLY A 159 -29.39 -23.67 27.87
C GLY A 159 -29.76 -22.23 27.45
N TYR A 160 -30.40 -21.47 28.34
CA TYR A 160 -30.65 -20.03 28.23
C TYR A 160 -29.97 -19.32 29.44
N PRO A 161 -28.69 -18.94 29.35
CA PRO A 161 -27.93 -18.41 30.48
C PRO A 161 -28.55 -17.14 31.07
N SER A 162 -28.86 -17.15 32.36
CA SER A 162 -29.51 -16.02 33.08
C SER A 162 -28.74 -14.71 32.93
N ASN A 163 -27.41 -14.76 32.90
CA ASN A 163 -26.56 -13.58 32.89
C ASN A 163 -26.57 -12.85 31.53
N LEU A 164 -27.15 -13.46 30.48
CA LEU A 164 -27.41 -12.83 29.19
C LEU A 164 -28.88 -12.40 29.00
N TYR A 165 -29.76 -12.58 29.99
CA TYR A 165 -31.18 -12.32 29.84
C TYR A 165 -31.74 -11.52 31.03
N PRO A 166 -32.06 -10.22 30.86
CA PRO A 166 -32.52 -9.38 31.96
C PRO A 166 -33.85 -9.90 32.52
N ASN A 167 -34.12 -9.57 33.78
CA ASN A 167 -35.38 -9.90 34.43
C ASN A 167 -36.29 -8.67 34.42
N LEU A 168 -37.01 -8.47 33.31
CA LEU A 168 -37.82 -7.27 33.10
C LEU A 168 -38.96 -7.20 34.13
N THR A 169 -39.05 -6.07 34.83
CA THR A 169 -40.12 -5.78 35.79
C THR A 169 -41.04 -4.69 35.23
N TYR A 170 -42.34 -4.88 35.42
CA TYR A 170 -43.37 -3.99 34.87
C TYR A 170 -43.98 -3.15 35.98
N THR A 171 -43.73 -1.85 35.94
CA THR A 171 -44.28 -0.87 36.89
C THR A 171 -45.33 -0.02 36.17
N GLN A 172 -46.51 0.15 36.76
CA GLN A 172 -47.52 1.06 36.22
C GLN A 172 -47.44 2.38 36.97
N ASN A 173 -47.20 3.48 36.25
CA ASN A 173 -47.24 4.80 36.85
C ASN A 173 -48.66 5.40 36.69
N PRO A 174 -49.44 5.57 37.78
CA PRO A 174 -50.80 6.09 37.69
C PRO A 174 -50.85 7.57 37.26
N GLU A 175 -49.81 8.36 37.55
CA GLU A 175 -49.74 9.78 37.17
C GLU A 175 -49.54 9.98 35.66
N LYS A 176 -48.96 8.99 34.98
CA LYS A 176 -48.79 8.97 33.51
C LYS A 176 -49.85 8.10 32.82
N GLY A 177 -51.09 8.14 33.28
CA GLY A 177 -52.25 7.57 32.57
C GLY A 177 -52.16 6.06 32.34
N ASN A 178 -51.70 5.31 33.36
CA ASN A 178 -51.46 3.86 33.31
C ASN A 178 -50.36 3.42 32.31
N ALA A 179 -49.47 4.32 31.88
CA ALA A 179 -48.27 3.95 31.16
C ALA A 179 -47.45 2.94 31.98
N THR A 180 -47.11 1.81 31.36
CA THR A 180 -46.29 0.78 31.98
C THR A 180 -44.82 1.03 31.66
N THR A 181 -44.03 1.39 32.67
CA THR A 181 -42.57 1.48 32.60
C THR A 181 -41.95 0.11 32.81
N VAL A 182 -41.05 -0.28 31.90
CA VAL A 182 -40.39 -1.60 31.90
C VAL A 182 -38.95 -1.42 32.36
N ASN A 183 -38.60 -2.00 33.50
CA ASN A 183 -37.30 -1.79 34.14
C ASN A 183 -36.50 -3.09 34.08
N ALA A 184 -35.28 -3.02 33.52
CA ALA A 184 -34.39 -4.18 33.42
C ALA A 184 -33.62 -4.45 34.72
N PHE A 185 -33.33 -3.37 35.45
CA PHE A 185 -32.80 -3.34 36.82
C PHE A 185 -33.58 -2.27 37.61
N SER A 186 -33.40 -2.18 38.93
CA SER A 186 -34.13 -1.21 39.77
C SER A 186 -34.05 0.22 39.26
N ASP A 187 -32.87 0.61 38.76
CA ASP A 187 -32.51 1.98 38.40
C ASP A 187 -32.56 2.22 36.87
N TYR A 188 -32.73 1.16 36.06
CA TYR A 188 -32.57 1.22 34.60
C TYR A 188 -33.88 0.90 33.87
N THR A 189 -34.50 1.95 33.31
CA THR A 189 -35.75 1.89 32.55
C THR A 189 -35.49 1.69 31.05
N LEU A 190 -36.24 0.79 30.40
CA LEU A 190 -36.23 0.60 28.95
C LEU A 190 -37.30 1.48 28.27
N GLY A 191 -36.92 2.09 27.15
CA GLY A 191 -37.75 2.93 26.29
C GLY A 191 -37.35 2.84 24.82
N LEU A 192 -37.69 3.86 24.02
CA LEU A 192 -37.53 3.85 22.55
C LEU A 192 -36.07 3.85 22.07
N THR A 193 -35.18 4.51 22.81
CA THR A 193 -33.77 4.73 22.44
C THR A 193 -32.79 4.01 23.37
N SER A 194 -33.27 3.25 24.36
CA SER A 194 -32.43 2.46 25.25
C SER A 194 -32.06 1.12 24.59
N ALA A 195 -30.78 0.81 24.57
CA ALA A 195 -30.26 -0.51 24.26
C ALA A 195 -29.41 -0.98 25.45
N LEU A 196 -29.60 -2.23 25.88
CA LEU A 196 -28.92 -2.81 27.05
C LEU A 196 -28.04 -3.99 26.61
N LEU A 197 -26.73 -3.83 26.72
CA LEU A 197 -25.73 -4.88 26.45
C LEU A 197 -25.37 -5.62 27.75
N LEU A 198 -25.47 -6.96 27.73
CA LEU A 198 -25.09 -7.85 28.84
C LEU A 198 -24.03 -8.87 28.41
N GLY A 199 -23.37 -9.46 29.41
CA GLY A 199 -22.16 -10.27 29.22
C GLY A 199 -20.89 -9.41 29.18
N PRO A 200 -19.75 -9.96 28.69
CA PRO A 200 -19.62 -11.26 28.06
C PRO A 200 -19.69 -12.44 29.05
N ILE A 201 -20.19 -13.59 28.60
CA ILE A 201 -19.86 -14.90 29.18
C ILE A 201 -18.74 -15.51 28.36
N ALA A 202 -17.56 -15.67 28.95
CA ALA A 202 -16.48 -16.45 28.34
C ALA A 202 -16.86 -17.93 28.27
N ILE A 203 -16.75 -18.53 27.08
CA ILE A 203 -16.90 -19.98 26.88
C ILE A 203 -15.52 -20.62 26.71
N ASN A 204 -14.61 -19.93 26.02
CA ASN A 204 -13.18 -20.22 25.98
C ASN A 204 -12.36 -18.94 25.73
N ASN A 205 -11.03 -19.04 25.76
CA ASN A 205 -10.10 -17.92 25.69
C ASN A 205 -10.23 -17.05 24.42
N SER A 206 -10.88 -17.53 23.36
CA SER A 206 -11.13 -16.80 22.09
C SER A 206 -12.61 -16.60 21.75
N PHE A 207 -13.54 -17.19 22.50
CA PHE A 207 -14.97 -17.15 22.19
C PHE A 207 -15.81 -16.85 23.45
N SER A 208 -16.54 -15.75 23.38
CA SER A 208 -17.47 -15.30 24.42
C SER A 208 -18.82 -14.93 23.81
N LEU A 209 -19.89 -15.06 24.60
CA LEU A 209 -21.24 -14.67 24.22
C LEU A 209 -21.62 -13.35 24.91
N VAL A 210 -22.19 -12.41 24.14
CA VAL A 210 -22.86 -11.21 24.65
C VAL A 210 -24.33 -11.23 24.25
N SER A 211 -25.14 -10.38 24.88
CA SER A 211 -26.50 -10.16 24.43
C SER A 211 -26.88 -8.69 24.42
N LEU A 212 -27.79 -8.34 23.51
CA LEU A 212 -28.29 -6.99 23.35
C LEU A 212 -29.82 -7.01 23.44
N THR A 213 -30.37 -6.22 24.35
CA THR A 213 -31.83 -6.05 24.54
C THR A 213 -32.28 -4.74 23.89
N LEU A 214 -33.22 -4.84 22.96
CA LEU A 214 -33.74 -3.73 22.15
C LEU A 214 -35.28 -3.66 22.20
N PRO A 215 -35.88 -2.46 22.05
CA PRO A 215 -37.31 -2.33 21.82
C PRO A 215 -37.72 -2.87 20.44
N ILE A 216 -38.94 -3.39 20.37
CA ILE A 216 -39.66 -3.66 19.12
C ILE A 216 -40.54 -2.44 18.86
N VAL A 217 -40.00 -1.49 18.09
CA VAL A 217 -40.72 -0.30 17.64
C VAL A 217 -41.71 -0.69 16.54
N ASN A 218 -42.88 -0.07 16.52
CA ASN A 218 -43.90 -0.30 15.50
C ASN A 218 -43.52 0.37 14.15
N ASN A 219 -43.40 -0.40 13.06
CA ASN A 219 -42.98 0.14 11.73
C ASN A 219 -43.96 1.15 11.09
N THR A 220 -45.11 1.46 11.72
CA THR A 220 -46.03 2.53 11.30
C THR A 220 -46.06 3.73 12.26
N SER A 221 -45.29 3.71 13.35
CA SER A 221 -45.24 4.79 14.35
C SER A 221 -44.02 4.63 15.25
N ASP A 222 -43.00 5.47 15.05
CA ASP A 222 -41.71 5.40 15.75
C ASP A 222 -41.77 5.65 17.27
N THR A 223 -42.97 5.91 17.81
CA THR A 223 -43.24 6.19 19.22
C THR A 223 -43.91 5.05 20.00
N ASP A 224 -44.38 3.97 19.34
CA ASP A 224 -45.04 2.83 20.01
C ASP A 224 -44.12 1.62 20.14
N ILE A 225 -44.06 1.06 21.35
CA ILE A 225 -43.29 -0.13 21.70
C ILE A 225 -44.24 -1.32 21.81
N LEU A 226 -44.06 -2.29 20.91
CA LEU A 226 -44.85 -3.53 20.90
C LEU A 226 -44.32 -4.58 21.90
N GLY A 227 -43.06 -4.46 22.32
CA GLY A 227 -42.40 -5.34 23.28
C GLY A 227 -40.89 -5.10 23.28
N PHE A 228 -40.13 -6.00 23.92
CA PHE A 228 -38.67 -5.97 23.91
C PHE A 228 -38.12 -7.32 23.46
N MET A 229 -36.92 -7.35 22.90
CA MET A 229 -36.26 -8.59 22.50
C MET A 229 -34.78 -8.57 22.87
N THR A 230 -34.31 -9.63 23.52
CA THR A 230 -32.89 -9.85 23.78
C THR A 230 -32.34 -10.85 22.77
N VAL A 231 -31.30 -10.47 22.03
CA VAL A 231 -30.58 -11.33 21.07
C VAL A 231 -29.20 -11.65 21.62
N VAL A 232 -28.78 -12.91 21.57
CA VAL A 232 -27.44 -13.39 21.93
C VAL A 232 -26.58 -13.52 20.68
N ALA A 233 -25.34 -13.04 20.75
CA ALA A 233 -24.38 -13.02 19.67
C ALA A 233 -22.96 -13.37 20.14
N SER A 234 -22.09 -13.73 19.19
CA SER A 234 -20.66 -13.85 19.42
C SER A 234 -20.02 -12.49 19.68
N ALA A 235 -19.21 -12.41 20.74
CA ALA A 235 -18.34 -11.26 21.04
C ALA A 235 -16.95 -11.37 20.38
N GLU A 236 -16.72 -12.41 19.59
CA GLU A 236 -15.43 -12.74 18.94
C GLU A 236 -14.76 -11.55 18.26
N ASN A 237 -15.49 -10.70 17.53
CA ASN A 237 -14.90 -9.52 16.87
C ASN A 237 -14.30 -8.53 17.90
N VAL A 238 -14.95 -8.33 19.05
CA VAL A 238 -14.44 -7.45 20.13
C VAL A 238 -13.29 -8.13 20.87
N GLN A 239 -13.43 -9.43 21.18
CA GLN A 239 -12.40 -10.23 21.86
C GLN A 239 -11.12 -10.35 21.02
N ASN A 240 -11.25 -10.45 19.69
CA ASN A 240 -10.14 -10.43 18.74
C ASN A 240 -9.43 -9.07 18.69
N VAL A 241 -10.14 -7.95 18.79
CA VAL A 241 -9.48 -6.63 18.90
C VAL A 241 -8.68 -6.51 20.20
N VAL A 242 -9.18 -7.04 21.32
CA VAL A 242 -8.48 -7.03 22.62
C VAL A 242 -7.28 -8.00 22.64
N SER A 243 -7.37 -9.17 22.01
CA SER A 243 -6.26 -10.13 21.93
C SER A 243 -5.24 -9.80 20.82
N SER A 244 -5.62 -9.00 19.82
CA SER A 244 -4.75 -8.61 18.70
C SER A 244 -3.54 -7.79 19.16
N ARG A 245 -2.36 -8.21 18.70
CA ARG A 245 -1.07 -7.56 19.04
C ARG A 245 -0.64 -6.49 18.02
N ASP A 246 -1.43 -6.25 16.98
CA ASP A 246 -1.06 -5.35 15.88
C ASP A 246 -0.91 -3.90 16.38
N GLY A 247 0.29 -3.35 16.21
CA GLY A 247 0.65 -2.02 16.71
C GLY A 247 1.17 -1.98 18.16
N LEU A 248 1.29 -3.12 18.84
CA LEU A 248 1.86 -3.20 20.20
C LEU A 248 3.28 -3.80 20.20
N GLY A 249 4.08 -3.42 21.18
CA GLY A 249 5.43 -3.93 21.42
C GLY A 249 5.48 -5.37 21.93
N ASN A 250 6.67 -5.79 22.37
CA ASN A 250 6.96 -7.15 22.84
C ASN A 250 6.31 -7.45 24.22
N THR A 251 6.02 -6.40 24.99
CA THR A 251 5.37 -6.46 26.31
C THR A 251 3.98 -5.82 26.33
N GLY A 252 3.58 -5.16 25.23
CA GLY A 252 2.29 -4.49 25.13
C GLY A 252 1.10 -5.44 25.20
N GLN A 253 -0.04 -4.95 25.70
CA GLN A 253 -1.32 -5.66 25.72
C GLN A 253 -2.48 -4.66 25.67
N VAL A 254 -3.64 -5.08 25.19
CA VAL A 254 -4.88 -4.29 25.28
C VAL A 254 -5.70 -4.82 26.46
N LEU A 255 -6.24 -3.91 27.25
CA LEU A 255 -7.14 -4.14 28.36
C LEU A 255 -8.45 -3.40 28.09
N LEU A 256 -9.56 -3.99 28.53
CA LEU A 256 -10.88 -3.40 28.42
C LEU A 256 -11.55 -3.42 29.79
N LEU A 257 -11.79 -2.23 30.34
CA LEU A 257 -12.39 -1.98 31.65
C LEU A 257 -13.85 -1.55 31.49
N GLY A 258 -14.73 -2.04 32.37
CA GLY A 258 -16.12 -1.60 32.47
C GLY A 258 -16.54 -1.39 33.92
N PRO A 259 -17.55 -0.54 34.19
CA PRO A 259 -18.14 -0.41 35.52
C PRO A 259 -18.76 -1.75 35.96
N SER A 260 -18.76 -2.05 37.26
CA SER A 260 -19.33 -3.29 37.79
C SER A 260 -20.88 -3.31 37.83
N ARG A 261 -21.54 -2.23 37.40
CA ARG A 261 -23.00 -2.14 37.26
C ARG A 261 -23.46 -2.94 36.02
N PRO A 262 -24.52 -3.78 36.12
CA PRO A 262 -24.91 -4.67 35.03
C PRO A 262 -25.45 -3.95 33.79
N GLU A 263 -25.86 -2.69 33.91
CA GLU A 263 -26.19 -1.81 32.78
C GLU A 263 -24.97 -1.22 32.05
N ASN A 264 -23.74 -1.60 32.40
CA ASN A 264 -22.49 -1.17 31.75
C ASN A 264 -22.29 0.36 31.70
N ARG A 265 -22.80 1.09 32.71
CA ARG A 265 -22.71 2.56 32.85
C ARG A 265 -22.26 2.97 34.26
N PHE A 266 -21.70 4.16 34.39
CA PHE A 266 -21.32 4.72 35.70
C PHE A 266 -22.54 5.35 36.41
N SER A 267 -22.48 5.45 37.74
CA SER A 267 -23.57 6.03 38.54
C SER A 267 -23.59 7.56 38.56
N THR A 268 -22.53 8.18 38.03
CA THR A 268 -22.35 9.62 37.85
C THR A 268 -21.84 9.79 36.43
N GLU A 269 -22.44 10.70 35.65
CA GLU A 269 -22.04 10.86 34.25
C GLU A 269 -20.59 11.36 34.13
N PRO A 270 -19.78 10.80 33.22
CA PRO A 270 -18.40 11.23 33.01
C PRO A 270 -18.32 12.63 32.39
N ALA A 271 -17.16 13.26 32.59
CA ALA A 271 -17.00 14.68 32.30
C ALA A 271 -17.29 14.98 30.82
N THR A 272 -18.15 15.98 30.61
CA THR A 272 -18.63 16.41 29.29
C THR A 272 -18.37 17.91 29.15
N ALA A 273 -18.26 18.42 27.92
CA ALA A 273 -17.89 19.83 27.64
C ALA A 273 -18.74 20.89 28.39
N THR A 274 -19.93 20.52 28.87
CA THR A 274 -20.86 21.37 29.61
C THR A 274 -21.03 21.00 31.09
N SER A 275 -20.37 19.96 31.61
CA SER A 275 -20.56 19.45 32.98
C SER A 275 -19.27 18.89 33.62
N SER A 276 -18.93 19.42 34.80
CA SER A 276 -17.88 18.85 35.67
C SER A 276 -18.45 17.75 36.56
N THR A 277 -17.80 16.58 36.56
CA THR A 277 -18.22 15.39 37.32
C THR A 277 -17.73 15.42 38.77
N ASP A 278 -18.51 14.84 39.68
CA ASP A 278 -18.09 14.58 41.07
C ASP A 278 -16.93 13.58 41.14
N GLN A 279 -15.71 14.10 41.06
CA GLN A 279 -14.45 13.35 41.14
C GLN A 279 -14.38 12.30 42.28
N PRO A 280 -14.84 12.54 43.54
CA PRO A 280 -14.79 11.51 44.57
C PRO A 280 -15.72 10.32 44.29
N ALA A 281 -16.97 10.58 43.85
CA ALA A 281 -17.92 9.52 43.53
C ALA A 281 -17.44 8.64 42.36
N LEU A 282 -16.70 9.25 41.42
CA LEU A 282 -16.08 8.57 40.30
C LEU A 282 -14.78 7.81 40.70
N ALA A 283 -14.04 8.28 41.70
CA ALA A 283 -12.85 7.58 42.22
C ALA A 283 -13.20 6.29 42.97
N ASP A 284 -14.27 6.32 43.76
CA ASP A 284 -14.78 5.17 44.54
C ASP A 284 -15.57 4.16 43.67
N ALA A 285 -15.87 4.53 42.41
CA ALA A 285 -16.61 3.69 41.47
C ALA A 285 -15.89 2.36 41.20
N GLN A 286 -16.64 1.27 41.26
CA GLN A 286 -16.13 -0.08 41.04
C GLN A 286 -16.08 -0.41 39.53
N VAL A 287 -14.92 -0.85 39.06
CA VAL A 287 -14.66 -1.31 37.69
C VAL A 287 -14.08 -2.72 37.68
N HIS A 288 -14.17 -3.41 36.55
CA HIS A 288 -13.65 -4.76 36.34
C HIS A 288 -13.12 -4.93 34.92
N TYR A 289 -12.29 -5.95 34.69
CA TYR A 289 -11.91 -6.36 33.34
C TYR A 289 -13.05 -7.14 32.68
N ILE A 290 -13.34 -6.80 31.42
CA ILE A 290 -14.42 -7.37 30.61
C ILE A 290 -13.99 -8.68 29.95
N PHE A 291 -12.73 -8.77 29.54
CA PHE A 291 -12.06 -9.98 29.09
C PHE A 291 -10.82 -10.23 29.98
N GLU A 292 -10.41 -11.48 30.16
CA GLU A 292 -9.24 -11.78 30.99
C GLU A 292 -7.95 -11.20 30.39
N PRO A 293 -7.11 -10.50 31.18
CA PRO A 293 -5.79 -10.05 30.73
C PRO A 293 -4.91 -11.23 30.32
N THR A 294 -4.58 -11.33 29.03
CA THR A 294 -3.81 -12.44 28.45
C THR A 294 -2.33 -12.07 28.28
N PRO A 295 -1.43 -12.50 29.19
CA PRO A 295 0.02 -12.27 29.04
C PRO A 295 0.61 -13.15 27.92
N LEU A 296 1.82 -12.81 27.47
CA LEU A 296 2.58 -13.71 26.60
C LEU A 296 2.96 -15.00 27.37
N PRO A 297 3.07 -16.16 26.72
CA PRO A 297 3.48 -17.42 27.35
C PRO A 297 4.86 -17.42 28.05
N SER A 298 5.65 -16.36 27.85
CA SER A 298 6.98 -16.13 28.42
C SER A 298 7.03 -14.99 29.46
N GLN A 299 5.89 -14.43 29.89
CA GLN A 299 5.81 -13.32 30.84
C GLN A 299 4.84 -13.63 31.99
N ASP A 300 5.21 -13.24 33.22
CA ASP A 300 4.29 -13.21 34.35
C ASP A 300 3.15 -12.21 34.11
N SER A 301 1.92 -12.54 34.50
CA SER A 301 0.79 -11.61 34.41
C SER A 301 0.96 -10.40 35.33
N ARG A 302 0.83 -9.20 34.76
CA ARG A 302 0.92 -7.92 35.49
C ARG A 302 -0.32 -7.59 36.33
N HIS A 303 -1.39 -8.37 36.15
CA HIS A 303 -2.69 -8.23 36.83
C HIS A 303 -2.99 -9.45 37.71
N ARG A 304 -1.93 -10.06 38.27
CA ARG A 304 -2.02 -11.33 39.03
C ARG A 304 -2.97 -11.20 40.22
N GLY A 305 -4.10 -11.89 40.16
CA GLY A 305 -5.16 -11.83 41.17
C GLY A 305 -6.38 -11.00 40.78
N VAL A 306 -6.39 -10.39 39.59
CA VAL A 306 -7.55 -9.71 39.00
C VAL A 306 -7.99 -10.49 37.74
N SER A 307 -9.10 -11.22 37.84
CA SER A 307 -9.71 -11.96 36.73
C SER A 307 -10.88 -11.17 36.14
N ALA A 308 -11.43 -11.63 35.01
CA ALA A 308 -12.72 -11.12 34.53
C ALA A 308 -13.78 -11.30 35.63
N GLY A 309 -14.48 -10.22 35.99
CA GLY A 309 -15.48 -10.19 37.05
C GLY A 309 -14.99 -9.86 38.47
N THR A 310 -13.68 -9.84 38.76
CA THR A 310 -13.21 -9.27 40.05
C THR A 310 -13.18 -7.75 39.96
N SER A 311 -13.96 -7.07 40.81
CA SER A 311 -14.10 -5.60 40.81
C SER A 311 -13.06 -4.90 41.70
N PHE A 312 -12.69 -3.69 41.32
CA PHE A 312 -11.79 -2.80 42.08
C PHE A 312 -12.14 -1.32 41.86
N GLU A 313 -11.73 -0.45 42.80
CA GLU A 313 -11.93 1.00 42.72
C GLU A 313 -11.17 1.64 41.54
N LEU A 314 -11.82 2.50 40.77
CA LEU A 314 -11.23 3.23 39.64
C LEU A 314 -10.02 4.10 40.08
N SER A 315 -10.00 4.56 41.33
CA SER A 315 -8.87 5.24 41.98
C SER A 315 -7.54 4.50 41.86
N LYS A 316 -7.56 3.16 41.78
CA LYS A 316 -6.36 2.30 41.70
C LYS A 316 -5.70 2.31 40.33
N TYR A 317 -6.38 2.79 39.28
CA TYR A 317 -5.81 2.92 37.92
C TYR A 317 -5.82 4.40 37.47
N PRO A 318 -4.82 5.22 37.84
CA PRO A 318 -4.89 6.68 37.75
C PRO A 318 -5.14 7.25 36.34
N MET A 319 -4.73 6.54 35.27
CA MET A 319 -5.00 6.98 33.90
C MET A 319 -6.47 6.79 33.49
N ALA A 320 -7.12 5.73 33.98
CA ALA A 320 -8.53 5.49 33.73
C ALA A 320 -9.41 6.49 34.51
N LEU A 321 -9.00 6.86 35.73
CA LEU A 321 -9.62 7.97 36.45
C LEU A 321 -9.41 9.31 35.72
N LYS A 322 -8.19 9.62 35.26
CA LYS A 322 -7.90 10.86 34.52
C LYS A 322 -8.80 11.02 33.28
N LEU A 323 -8.88 9.99 32.45
CA LEU A 323 -9.73 9.94 31.25
C LEU A 323 -11.22 10.20 31.53
N MET A 324 -11.71 9.90 32.73
CA MET A 324 -13.12 10.06 33.11
C MET A 324 -13.43 11.40 33.80
N VAL A 325 -12.41 12.08 34.34
CA VAL A 325 -12.49 13.37 35.06
C VAL A 325 -12.17 14.57 34.15
N GLU A 326 -11.34 14.37 33.13
CA GLU A 326 -10.79 15.43 32.29
C GLU A 326 -11.75 15.82 31.15
N SER A 327 -12.49 16.91 31.34
CA SER A 327 -13.32 17.53 30.29
C SER A 327 -12.48 18.46 29.40
N GLU A 328 -12.15 18.03 28.18
CA GLU A 328 -11.60 18.89 27.13
C GLU A 328 -12.36 18.71 25.82
N ASP A 329 -12.47 19.79 25.04
CA ASP A 329 -13.28 19.89 23.80
C ASP A 329 -12.71 19.14 22.58
N ASN A 330 -11.64 18.34 22.76
CA ASN A 330 -11.00 17.61 21.67
C ASN A 330 -11.89 16.45 21.17
N GLU A 331 -12.09 16.37 19.85
CA GLU A 331 -13.00 15.41 19.22
C GLU A 331 -12.62 13.93 19.45
N ASN A 332 -11.37 13.66 19.87
CA ASN A 332 -10.89 12.33 20.25
C ASN A 332 -10.59 12.28 21.76
N LYS A 333 -11.35 11.46 22.48
CA LYS A 333 -11.24 11.27 23.94
C LYS A 333 -10.12 10.30 24.29
N SER A 334 -8.88 10.77 24.18
CA SER A 334 -7.65 9.98 24.35
C SER A 334 -6.66 10.66 25.30
N VAL A 335 -5.94 9.86 26.10
CA VAL A 335 -4.90 10.34 27.03
C VAL A 335 -3.77 9.32 27.13
N SER A 336 -2.52 9.75 26.94
CA SER A 336 -1.32 8.90 27.07
C SER A 336 -0.36 9.34 28.17
N LYS A 337 0.43 8.39 28.70
CA LYS A 337 1.52 8.64 29.65
C LYS A 337 2.49 7.46 29.74
N LEU A 338 3.78 7.69 29.42
CA LEU A 338 4.82 6.65 29.47
C LEU A 338 5.21 6.16 30.88
N SER A 339 4.90 6.93 31.92
CA SER A 339 5.25 6.59 33.30
C SER A 339 4.05 6.78 34.22
N THR A 340 3.34 5.68 34.47
CA THR A 340 2.22 5.58 35.38
C THR A 340 2.28 4.24 36.15
N LYS A 341 1.24 3.94 36.94
CA LYS A 341 1.06 2.65 37.60
C LYS A 341 -0.23 1.97 37.20
N ASN A 342 -0.21 0.64 37.17
CA ASN A 342 -1.41 -0.18 37.11
C ASN A 342 -2.03 -0.39 38.52
N GLU A 343 -3.13 -1.13 38.59
CA GLU A 343 -3.91 -1.40 39.81
C GLU A 343 -3.17 -2.23 40.88
N GLN A 344 -2.13 -2.98 40.49
CA GLN A 344 -1.21 -3.68 41.39
C GLN A 344 0.04 -2.85 41.74
N GLY A 345 0.17 -1.64 41.19
CA GLY A 345 1.27 -0.71 41.45
C GLY A 345 2.53 -0.93 40.60
N TYR A 346 2.50 -1.81 39.58
CA TYR A 346 3.60 -1.97 38.62
C TYR A 346 3.77 -0.70 37.77
N ASN A 347 5.02 -0.32 37.49
CA ASN A 347 5.34 0.83 36.65
C ASN A 347 5.17 0.47 35.17
N VAL A 348 4.25 1.16 34.48
CA VAL A 348 3.83 0.88 33.10
C VAL A 348 3.71 2.16 32.27
N ALA A 349 3.75 2.01 30.96
CA ALA A 349 3.40 3.02 29.97
C ALA A 349 1.98 2.74 29.46
N VAL A 350 1.14 3.78 29.35
CA VAL A 350 -0.29 3.61 29.07
C VAL A 350 -0.80 4.62 28.06
N GLY A 351 -1.59 4.16 27.08
CA GLY A 351 -2.55 4.96 26.32
C GLY A 351 -3.98 4.53 26.68
N ALA A 352 -4.85 5.46 27.06
CA ALA A 352 -6.23 5.17 27.47
C ALA A 352 -7.24 5.99 26.64
N VAL A 353 -8.33 5.34 26.19
CA VAL A 353 -9.32 5.92 25.28
C VAL A 353 -10.73 5.41 25.61
N ARG A 354 -11.75 6.28 25.52
CA ARG A 354 -13.16 5.86 25.62
C ARG A 354 -13.71 5.52 24.22
N PRO A 355 -14.19 4.29 23.95
CA PRO A 355 -14.87 3.97 22.70
C PRO A 355 -16.08 4.89 22.45
N LYS A 356 -16.26 5.31 21.19
CA LYS A 356 -17.36 6.20 20.78
C LYS A 356 -18.65 5.39 20.55
N THR A 357 -19.30 4.96 21.65
CA THR A 357 -20.58 4.24 21.63
C THR A 357 -21.55 4.77 22.70
N SER A 358 -22.85 4.55 22.47
CA SER A 358 -23.96 4.83 23.38
C SER A 358 -24.38 3.62 24.22
N LEU A 359 -24.00 2.40 23.81
CA LEU A 359 -24.41 1.16 24.48
C LEU A 359 -23.81 1.03 25.88
N VAL A 360 -22.53 1.39 26.02
CA VAL A 360 -21.68 1.05 27.17
C VAL A 360 -20.64 2.13 27.43
N GLU A 361 -20.26 2.29 28.70
CA GLU A 361 -19.20 3.21 29.13
C GLU A 361 -17.94 2.44 29.50
N TRP A 362 -17.31 1.85 28.48
CA TRP A 362 -16.05 1.13 28.63
C TRP A 362 -14.84 2.05 28.49
N ILE A 363 -13.73 1.65 29.10
CA ILE A 363 -12.43 2.30 28.98
C ILE A 363 -11.47 1.29 28.37
N LEU A 364 -10.93 1.60 27.19
CA LEU A 364 -9.86 0.82 26.58
C LEU A 364 -8.51 1.36 27.05
N VAL A 365 -7.61 0.46 27.42
CA VAL A 365 -6.26 0.78 27.93
C VAL A 365 -5.25 -0.08 27.19
N VAL A 366 -4.34 0.55 26.45
CA VAL A 366 -3.14 -0.08 25.89
C VAL A 366 -2.02 0.09 26.91
N GLU A 367 -1.46 -1.02 27.40
CA GLU A 367 -0.46 -1.03 28.46
C GLU A 367 0.84 -1.75 28.02
N GLU A 368 1.98 -1.08 28.16
CA GLU A 368 3.31 -1.62 27.92
C GLU A 368 4.22 -1.50 29.16
N THR A 369 5.30 -2.28 29.21
CA THR A 369 6.25 -2.15 30.33
C THR A 369 7.07 -0.86 30.23
N HIS A 370 7.29 -0.20 31.37
CA HIS A 370 8.16 0.98 31.47
C HIS A 370 9.60 0.70 30.97
N SER A 371 10.06 -0.56 30.99
CA SER A 371 11.34 -0.98 30.39
C SER A 371 11.35 -0.91 28.86
N GLU A 372 10.25 -1.24 28.20
CA GLU A 372 10.14 -1.21 26.74
C GLU A 372 9.99 0.23 26.25
N ALA A 373 9.00 0.97 26.77
CA ALA A 373 8.74 2.36 26.38
C ALA A 373 9.95 3.31 26.56
N PHE A 374 10.80 3.06 27.57
CA PHE A 374 12.04 3.84 27.77
C PHE A 374 13.29 3.24 27.08
N THR A 375 13.17 2.17 26.29
CA THR A 375 14.29 1.61 25.51
C THR A 375 14.88 2.59 24.50
N PRO A 376 14.10 3.37 23.71
CA PRO A 376 14.62 4.42 22.83
C PRO A 376 15.42 5.47 23.62
N VAL A 377 14.86 5.98 24.71
CA VAL A 377 15.50 6.94 25.64
C VAL A 377 16.81 6.37 26.22
N ALA A 378 16.81 5.10 26.62
CA ALA A 378 17.99 4.43 27.18
C ALA A 378 19.10 4.18 26.14
N ARG A 379 18.74 3.92 24.87
CA ARG A 379 19.69 3.83 23.73
C ARG A 379 20.28 5.21 23.43
N LEU A 380 19.44 6.24 23.29
CA LEU A 380 19.86 7.62 23.06
C LEU A 380 20.83 8.12 24.16
N ARG A 381 20.52 7.85 25.43
CA ARG A 381 21.38 8.20 26.57
C ARG A 381 22.77 7.59 26.45
N LYS A 382 22.89 6.32 26.01
CA LYS A 382 24.19 5.67 25.79
C LYS A 382 24.97 6.34 24.65
N ILE A 383 24.31 6.73 23.57
CA ILE A 383 24.93 7.42 22.42
C ILE A 383 25.45 8.80 22.85
N ILE A 384 24.61 9.62 23.50
CA ILE A 384 25.00 10.95 23.97
C ILE A 384 26.18 10.87 24.95
N LEU A 385 26.13 9.96 25.94
CA LEU A 385 27.25 9.75 26.86
C LEU A 385 28.53 9.27 26.15
N ALA A 386 28.44 8.37 25.17
CA ALA A 386 29.60 7.95 24.39
C ALA A 386 30.22 9.10 23.59
N CYS A 387 29.41 9.95 22.96
CA CYS A 387 29.89 11.15 22.27
C CYS A 387 30.52 12.17 23.22
N VAL A 388 29.93 12.39 24.40
CA VAL A 388 30.46 13.31 25.43
C VAL A 388 31.79 12.80 26.00
N PHE A 389 31.89 11.53 26.40
CA PHE A 389 33.15 10.97 26.91
C PHE A 389 34.22 10.85 25.81
N GLY A 390 33.84 10.54 24.57
CA GLY A 390 34.77 10.51 23.43
C GLY A 390 35.36 11.88 23.11
N THR A 391 34.52 12.91 23.01
CA THR A 391 34.97 14.29 22.76
C THR A 391 35.76 14.88 23.93
N ALA A 392 35.33 14.64 25.17
CA ALA A 392 36.09 15.01 26.37
C ALA A 392 37.47 14.33 26.41
N GLY A 393 37.55 13.03 26.15
CA GLY A 393 38.80 12.28 26.09
C GLY A 393 39.76 12.78 25.01
N PHE A 394 39.23 13.09 23.82
CA PHE A 394 40.01 13.70 22.73
C PHE A 394 40.57 15.08 23.13
N ILE A 395 39.76 15.93 23.75
CA ILE A 395 40.18 17.25 24.25
C ILE A 395 41.26 17.13 25.33
N ILE A 396 41.11 16.20 26.27
CA ILE A 396 42.10 15.91 27.31
C ILE A 396 43.45 15.48 26.73
N LEU A 397 43.45 14.74 25.61
CA LEU A 397 44.67 14.32 24.91
C LEU A 397 45.30 15.45 24.09
N VAL A 398 44.50 16.20 23.32
CA VAL A 398 45.01 17.17 22.32
C VAL A 398 45.38 18.52 22.94
N VAL A 399 44.61 19.05 23.89
CA VAL A 399 44.85 20.40 24.44
C VAL A 399 46.23 20.55 25.09
N PRO A 400 46.76 19.60 25.89
CA PRO A 400 48.11 19.71 26.46
C PRO A 400 49.21 19.74 25.39
N LEU A 401 49.06 18.98 24.30
CA LEU A 401 50.04 18.90 23.22
C LEU A 401 50.07 20.21 22.41
N VAL A 402 48.89 20.73 22.04
CA VAL A 402 48.75 22.02 21.34
C VAL A 402 49.22 23.18 22.23
N ALA A 403 48.88 23.18 23.52
CA ALA A 403 49.33 24.21 24.47
C ALA A 403 50.86 24.20 24.67
N HIS A 404 51.52 23.04 24.59
CA HIS A 404 52.97 22.97 24.60
C HIS A 404 53.58 23.61 23.35
N TRP A 405 53.07 23.27 22.16
CA TRP A 405 53.54 23.80 20.88
C TRP A 405 53.32 25.32 20.78
N ALA A 406 52.12 25.81 21.11
CA ALA A 406 51.76 27.22 21.02
C ALA A 406 52.60 28.14 21.94
N VAL A 407 53.07 27.63 23.08
CA VAL A 407 53.88 28.40 24.05
C VAL A 407 55.40 28.27 23.80
N ALA A 408 55.83 27.36 22.92
CA ALA A 408 57.25 27.16 22.60
C ALA A 408 57.95 28.41 22.01
N PRO A 409 57.37 29.19 21.07
CA PRO A 409 57.99 30.41 20.57
C PRO A 409 58.17 31.48 21.66
N ILE A 410 57.16 31.62 22.52
CA ILE A 410 57.15 32.58 23.65
C ILE A 410 58.25 32.23 24.66
N ARG A 411 58.48 30.94 24.92
CA ARG A 411 59.62 30.47 25.72
C ARG A 411 60.96 30.80 25.08
N ARG A 412 61.15 30.47 23.79
CA ARG A 412 62.40 30.74 23.05
C ARG A 412 62.77 32.22 23.08
N MET A 413 61.82 33.12 22.81
CA MET A 413 62.07 34.58 22.91
C MET A 413 62.43 35.01 24.34
N ARG A 414 61.75 34.48 25.36
CA ARG A 414 62.03 34.79 26.77
C ARG A 414 63.40 34.28 27.24
N GLU A 415 63.85 33.13 26.72
CA GLU A 415 65.15 32.54 27.03
C GLU A 415 66.28 33.28 26.29
N ALA A 416 66.07 33.67 25.03
CA ALA A 416 66.97 34.54 24.28
C ALA A 416 67.13 35.91 24.96
N ALA A 417 66.02 36.57 25.30
CA ALA A 417 66.01 37.86 25.99
C ALA A 417 66.59 37.79 27.43
N ARG A 418 66.66 36.60 28.04
CA ARG A 418 67.40 36.39 29.29
C ARG A 418 68.91 36.22 29.04
N LYS A 419 69.30 35.45 28.03
CA LYS A 419 70.72 35.28 27.68
C LYS A 419 71.40 36.59 27.31
N SER A 420 70.69 37.55 26.75
CA SER A 420 71.22 38.90 26.46
C SER A 420 71.38 39.82 27.68
N ILE A 421 71.16 39.33 28.91
CA ILE A 421 71.21 40.14 30.16
C ILE A 421 72.27 39.63 31.15
N GLU A 422 72.81 38.42 30.97
CA GLU A 422 73.82 37.81 31.84
C GLU A 422 75.20 37.82 31.12
N PRO A 423 76.19 38.66 31.52
CA PRO A 423 77.47 38.78 30.81
C PRO A 423 78.46 37.66 31.17
N GLU A 424 79.16 37.13 30.16
CA GLU A 424 80.16 36.07 30.35
C GLU A 424 81.50 36.60 30.89
N VAL A 425 82.13 35.81 31.78
CA VAL A 425 83.51 36.01 32.26
C VAL A 425 84.30 34.74 31.91
N PRO A 426 85.44 34.83 31.19
CA PRO A 426 86.15 33.65 30.69
C PRO A 426 86.98 32.94 31.79
N PRO A 427 86.97 31.59 31.84
CA PRO A 427 87.78 30.82 32.79
C PRO A 427 89.21 30.57 32.28
N THR A 428 90.18 30.61 33.20
CA THR A 428 91.58 30.27 32.95
C THR A 428 91.86 28.75 33.13
N PRO A 429 92.51 28.07 32.18
CA PRO A 429 93.05 26.71 32.39
C PRO A 429 94.45 26.75 33.03
N SER A 430 94.73 25.81 33.93
CA SER A 430 96.01 25.64 34.63
C SER A 430 96.99 24.71 33.89
N ALA A 431 98.29 24.88 34.12
CA ALA A 431 99.36 24.09 33.48
C ALA A 431 99.66 22.73 34.18
N GLY A 432 100.23 21.77 33.45
CA GLY A 432 100.79 20.53 34.01
C GLY A 432 101.28 19.48 32.98
N TYR A 433 102.60 19.46 32.72
CA TYR A 433 103.51 18.36 32.28
C TYR A 433 102.98 17.19 31.38
N ILE A 434 103.50 16.93 30.16
CA ILE A 434 104.84 16.41 29.74
C ILE A 434 105.00 14.90 30.05
N GLU A 435 105.40 13.99 29.13
CA GLU A 435 105.75 14.03 27.68
C GLU A 435 105.17 12.77 26.94
N HIS A 436 105.54 12.20 25.78
CA HIS A 436 106.69 12.12 24.81
C HIS A 436 106.10 12.10 23.35
N VAL A 437 106.76 12.12 22.16
CA VAL A 437 107.99 11.55 21.53
C VAL A 437 107.83 10.03 21.17
N THR A 438 107.89 9.53 19.91
CA THR A 438 108.57 9.93 18.64
C THR A 438 107.76 9.80 17.33
N ASN A 439 108.11 10.62 16.32
CA ASN A 439 108.14 10.42 14.84
C ASN A 439 107.42 9.24 14.12
N GLY A 440 106.72 9.57 13.02
CA GLY A 440 106.37 8.68 11.90
C GLY A 440 105.82 9.47 10.69
N HIS A 441 106.14 9.10 9.44
CA HIS A 441 105.92 9.94 8.24
C HIS A 441 105.01 9.27 7.18
N ARG A 442 104.18 10.09 6.51
CA ARG A 442 103.62 9.98 5.13
C ARG A 442 102.59 8.90 4.74
N ASP A 443 101.46 9.42 4.24
CA ASP A 443 100.89 9.28 2.88
C ASP A 443 100.58 7.89 2.25
N THR A 444 99.27 7.67 2.05
CA THR A 444 98.60 7.03 0.87
C THR A 444 98.97 5.61 0.40
N VAL A 445 97.97 4.72 0.31
CA VAL A 445 97.47 4.03 -0.91
C VAL A 445 96.29 3.08 -0.55
N GLN A 446 95.51 2.62 -1.54
CA GLN A 446 94.28 1.81 -1.37
C GLN A 446 94.50 0.29 -1.54
N THR A 447 93.81 -0.50 -0.70
CA THR A 447 93.27 -1.88 -0.90
C THR A 447 92.15 -2.04 0.13
N ILE A 448 90.89 -2.41 -0.14
CA ILE A 448 90.26 -3.46 -0.99
C ILE A 448 90.45 -4.88 -0.43
N GLU A 449 89.41 -5.34 0.30
CA GLU A 449 88.81 -6.70 0.44
C GLU A 449 87.92 -6.67 1.72
N GLU A 450 86.59 -6.53 1.62
CA GLU A 450 85.56 -7.58 1.38
C GLU A 450 85.24 -8.49 2.59
N HIS A 451 84.22 -8.12 3.38
CA HIS A 451 82.97 -8.90 3.57
C HIS A 451 82.10 -8.40 4.75
N MET A 452 80.86 -7.98 4.45
CA MET A 452 79.63 -8.73 4.85
C MET A 452 78.37 -8.10 4.23
N ASP A 453 77.38 -8.94 3.90
CA ASP A 453 76.26 -8.59 3.02
C ASP A 453 75.05 -7.91 3.68
N GLU A 454 74.38 -7.06 2.89
CA GLU A 454 73.04 -6.53 3.13
C GLU A 454 71.99 -7.29 2.30
N LYS A 455 70.84 -7.65 2.91
CA LYS A 455 69.64 -8.17 2.21
C LYS A 455 68.38 -7.67 2.92
N GLY A 456 67.38 -7.10 2.25
CA GLY A 456 67.30 -6.73 0.83
C GLY A 456 65.99 -6.01 0.46
N ALA A 457 65.93 -5.44 -0.73
CA ALA A 457 64.74 -4.80 -1.34
C ALA A 457 63.81 -5.89 -2.01
N PRO A 458 62.70 -5.60 -2.75
CA PRO A 458 62.40 -4.38 -3.52
C PRO A 458 60.94 -3.87 -3.57
N VAL A 459 60.75 -2.60 -3.97
CA VAL A 459 59.53 -2.13 -4.68
C VAL A 459 59.92 -1.19 -5.83
N SER A 460 60.03 -1.72 -7.05
CA SER A 460 60.44 -0.95 -8.24
C SER A 460 59.43 -1.09 -9.39
N TRP A 461 58.44 -0.21 -9.46
CA TRP A 461 57.50 -0.17 -10.62
C TRP A 461 57.00 1.23 -11.04
N VAL A 462 56.83 2.17 -10.11
CA VAL A 462 56.10 3.43 -10.36
C VAL A 462 56.82 4.45 -11.29
N LYS A 463 58.14 4.32 -11.52
CA LYS A 463 58.94 5.34 -12.25
C LYS A 463 59.05 5.17 -13.78
N ARG A 464 58.27 4.29 -14.43
CA ARG A 464 58.39 4.02 -15.88
C ARG A 464 57.18 4.36 -16.76
N LEU A 465 56.21 5.12 -16.25
CA LEU A 465 54.96 5.44 -16.98
C LEU A 465 54.63 6.94 -17.06
N ARG A 466 55.59 7.78 -17.48
CA ARG A 466 55.32 9.19 -17.85
C ARG A 466 56.05 9.58 -19.15
N ARG A 467 55.28 10.19 -20.07
CA ARG A 467 55.61 10.60 -21.46
C ARG A 467 55.73 9.44 -22.46
N PRO A 468 55.41 9.65 -23.76
CA PRO A 468 54.99 10.91 -24.41
C PRO A 468 53.50 10.97 -24.76
N LEU A 469 52.88 12.15 -24.59
CA LEU A 469 51.59 12.47 -25.23
C LEU A 469 51.40 14.01 -25.36
N GLU A 470 52.38 14.66 -25.99
CA GLU A 470 52.31 16.05 -26.43
C GLU A 470 52.40 16.10 -27.96
N ARG A 471 51.25 16.11 -28.64
CA ARG A 471 51.04 16.56 -30.03
C ARG A 471 49.54 16.67 -30.26
N PHE A 472 49.13 17.73 -30.98
CA PHE A 472 47.78 18.31 -30.94
C PHE A 472 47.42 18.89 -29.55
N ASN A 473 46.78 20.05 -29.41
CA ASN A 473 46.19 20.93 -30.43
C ASN A 473 46.69 22.39 -30.33
N SER A 474 46.59 23.13 -31.43
CA SER A 474 46.93 24.54 -31.52
C SER A 474 45.70 25.46 -31.38
N SER A 475 45.94 26.69 -30.93
CA SER A 475 45.19 27.91 -31.32
C SER A 475 43.65 27.88 -31.35
N HIS A 476 43.01 28.51 -30.37
CA HIS A 476 42.49 29.89 -30.57
C HIS A 476 42.16 30.57 -29.25
N SER A 477 42.14 31.91 -29.23
CA SER A 477 41.66 32.73 -28.12
C SER A 477 40.33 33.41 -28.49
N PHE A 478 39.51 33.75 -27.48
CA PHE A 478 38.70 34.98 -27.44
C PHE A 478 38.00 35.17 -26.08
N GLY A 479 37.59 36.40 -25.77
CA GLY A 479 36.40 36.66 -24.93
C GLY A 479 36.56 36.69 -23.40
N ASN A 480 37.33 37.63 -22.85
CA ASN A 480 37.26 37.93 -21.41
C ASN A 480 36.03 38.82 -21.09
N ARG A 481 35.15 38.36 -20.19
CA ARG A 481 34.18 39.21 -19.47
C ARG A 481 34.20 38.85 -17.98
N GLN A 482 34.03 39.86 -17.15
CA GLN A 482 34.37 39.83 -15.73
C GLN A 482 33.31 39.10 -14.88
N ASP A 483 33.75 38.31 -13.90
CA ASP A 483 32.92 37.80 -12.82
C ASP A 483 33.65 38.06 -11.47
N PRO A 484 33.09 38.86 -10.53
CA PRO A 484 33.84 39.39 -9.39
C PRO A 484 33.87 38.42 -8.20
N ARG A 485 34.73 37.40 -8.28
CA ARG A 485 35.16 36.61 -7.11
C ARG A 485 36.65 36.77 -6.87
N SER A 486 37.04 37.11 -5.64
CA SER A 486 38.41 37.48 -5.28
C SER A 486 39.34 36.27 -5.32
N SER A 487 40.11 36.12 -6.41
CA SER A 487 41.19 35.14 -6.47
C SER A 487 42.32 35.55 -5.52
N PHE A 488 42.60 34.70 -4.53
CA PHE A 488 43.73 34.85 -3.63
C PHE A 488 45.02 34.67 -4.42
N ARG A 489 45.72 35.76 -4.71
CA ARG A 489 46.97 35.73 -5.48
C ARG A 489 48.12 35.26 -4.59
N ILE A 490 48.55 34.01 -4.80
CA ILE A 490 49.77 33.47 -4.21
C ILE A 490 50.96 34.36 -4.64
N PRO A 491 51.89 34.72 -3.73
CA PRO A 491 53.08 35.50 -4.08
C PRO A 491 53.92 34.82 -5.17
N SER A 492 54.37 35.59 -6.15
CA SER A 492 55.24 35.08 -7.21
C SER A 492 56.65 34.81 -6.67
N ARG A 493 57.22 33.63 -6.99
CA ARG A 493 58.58 33.21 -6.63
C ARG A 493 59.62 34.32 -6.85
N VAL A 494 60.47 34.56 -5.84
CA VAL A 494 61.55 35.55 -5.88
C VAL A 494 62.71 35.01 -6.72
N LYS A 495 63.27 35.85 -7.61
CA LYS A 495 64.36 35.46 -8.52
C LYS A 495 65.69 35.36 -7.79
N GLU A 496 66.09 34.13 -7.50
CA GLU A 496 67.42 33.79 -6.97
C GLU A 496 68.54 34.28 -7.92
N ARG A 497 69.57 34.92 -7.36
CA ARG A 497 70.85 35.20 -8.04
C ARG A 497 71.90 34.22 -7.52
N ARG A 498 72.83 33.79 -8.38
CA ARG A 498 73.96 32.93 -7.99
C ARG A 498 74.96 33.72 -7.14
N SER A 499 74.77 33.70 -5.81
CA SER A 499 75.80 34.10 -4.85
C SER A 499 76.82 32.97 -4.67
N CYS A 500 78.07 33.31 -4.35
CA CYS A 500 79.11 32.35 -3.94
C CYS A 500 79.20 32.22 -2.41
N VAL A 501 78.44 33.04 -1.66
CA VAL A 501 78.39 33.05 -0.19
C VAL A 501 76.94 32.94 0.25
N THR A 502 76.67 32.04 1.20
CA THR A 502 75.38 31.90 1.89
C THR A 502 75.26 32.98 2.97
N ASP A 503 74.29 33.86 2.83
CA ASP A 503 73.92 34.91 3.78
C ASP A 503 72.46 34.70 4.23
N GLU A 504 72.11 35.18 5.42
CA GLU A 504 70.78 35.05 6.05
C GLU A 504 69.65 35.42 5.07
N LEU A 505 69.85 36.48 4.29
CA LEU A 505 68.89 37.00 3.31
C LEU A 505 68.69 36.06 2.11
N THR A 506 69.67 35.19 1.82
CA THR A 506 69.57 34.13 0.82
C THR A 506 68.74 32.96 1.35
N GLU A 507 68.95 32.56 2.60
CA GLU A 507 68.19 31.48 3.26
C GLU A 507 66.72 31.86 3.47
N LEU A 508 66.46 33.12 3.83
CA LEU A 508 65.11 33.71 3.87
C LEU A 508 64.44 33.74 2.49
N THR A 509 65.21 33.87 1.41
CA THR A 509 64.68 33.84 0.03
C THR A 509 64.34 32.41 -0.40
N SER A 510 65.18 31.41 -0.08
CA SER A 510 64.87 30.01 -0.37
C SER A 510 63.69 29.49 0.45
N THR A 511 63.62 29.79 1.74
CA THR A 511 62.51 29.36 2.61
C THR A 511 61.19 30.04 2.23
N PHE A 512 61.22 31.30 1.79
CA PHE A 512 60.03 31.96 1.23
C PHE A 512 59.55 31.30 -0.08
N ASN A 513 60.47 30.94 -0.97
CA ASN A 513 60.14 30.22 -2.21
C ASN A 513 59.58 28.82 -1.90
N GLU A 514 60.17 28.08 -0.96
CA GLU A 514 59.72 26.75 -0.53
C GLU A 514 58.32 26.79 0.12
N MET A 515 58.07 27.72 1.05
CA MET A 515 56.71 27.92 1.62
C MET A 515 55.68 28.32 0.56
N SER A 516 56.07 29.05 -0.48
CA SER A 516 55.18 29.43 -1.60
C SER A 516 54.87 28.24 -2.51
N ASP A 517 55.85 27.38 -2.76
CA ASP A 517 55.67 26.13 -3.51
C ASP A 517 54.78 25.14 -2.70
N GLU A 518 54.97 25.01 -1.38
CA GLU A 518 54.07 24.23 -0.50
C GLU A 518 52.63 24.77 -0.48
N LEU A 519 52.45 26.09 -0.33
CA LEU A 519 51.12 26.73 -0.39
C LEU A 519 50.42 26.37 -1.69
N THR A 520 51.12 26.50 -2.82
CA THR A 520 50.58 26.19 -4.15
C THR A 520 50.13 24.74 -4.26
N ILE A 521 50.89 23.78 -3.71
CA ILE A 521 50.51 22.37 -3.66
C ILE A 521 49.24 22.15 -2.81
N GLN A 522 49.11 22.83 -1.67
CA GLN A 522 47.92 22.69 -0.81
C GLN A 522 46.67 23.35 -1.43
N TYR A 523 46.81 24.51 -2.08
CA TYR A 523 45.72 25.16 -2.80
C TYR A 523 45.22 24.28 -3.97
N ASN A 524 46.12 23.75 -4.79
CA ASN A 524 45.75 22.84 -5.90
C ASN A 524 45.01 21.59 -5.38
N ARG A 525 45.49 20.97 -4.29
CA ARG A 525 44.82 19.83 -3.62
C ARG A 525 43.49 20.19 -2.96
N LEU A 526 43.23 21.47 -2.66
CA LEU A 526 41.95 21.92 -2.13
C LEU A 526 40.97 22.17 -3.27
N GLU A 527 41.42 22.83 -4.33
CA GLU A 527 40.64 23.10 -5.54
C GLU A 527 40.21 21.80 -6.25
N GLU A 528 41.11 20.82 -6.39
CA GLU A 528 40.81 19.48 -6.91
C GLU A 528 39.68 18.80 -6.12
N ARG A 529 39.76 18.77 -4.78
CA ARG A 529 38.70 18.23 -3.92
C ARG A 529 37.42 19.05 -3.93
N VAL A 530 37.48 20.35 -4.16
CA VAL A 530 36.28 21.19 -4.36
C VAL A 530 35.61 20.86 -5.70
N VAL A 531 36.38 20.65 -6.77
CA VAL A 531 35.86 20.18 -8.08
C VAL A 531 35.25 18.78 -7.97
N GLU A 532 35.87 17.85 -7.24
CA GLU A 532 35.28 16.53 -6.95
C GLU A 532 33.97 16.66 -6.16
N ARG A 533 33.96 17.38 -5.03
CA ARG A 533 32.76 17.52 -4.18
C ARG A 533 31.63 18.29 -4.86
N THR A 534 31.93 19.31 -5.65
CA THR A 534 30.90 20.01 -6.45
C THR A 534 30.33 19.13 -7.54
N LYS A 535 31.15 18.29 -8.20
CA LYS A 535 30.69 17.29 -9.17
C LYS A 535 29.84 16.19 -8.53
N GLU A 536 30.19 15.71 -7.33
CA GLU A 536 29.37 14.79 -6.55
C GLU A 536 28.03 15.43 -6.15
N LEU A 537 28.06 16.63 -5.57
CA LEU A 537 26.86 17.38 -5.17
C LEU A 537 25.96 17.70 -6.36
N GLN A 538 26.52 18.06 -7.52
CA GLN A 538 25.74 18.32 -8.73
C GLN A 538 25.12 17.03 -9.28
N LYS A 539 25.81 15.89 -9.22
CA LYS A 539 25.22 14.58 -9.58
C LYS A 539 24.09 14.18 -8.64
N ALA A 540 24.27 14.37 -7.33
CA ALA A 540 23.22 14.10 -6.33
C ALA A 540 22.03 15.07 -6.47
N LYS A 541 22.29 16.35 -6.72
CA LYS A 541 21.27 17.37 -6.98
C LYS A 541 20.45 17.02 -8.23
N LEU A 542 21.09 16.70 -9.36
CA LEU A 542 20.38 16.33 -10.59
C LEU A 542 19.52 15.06 -10.40
N ALA A 543 19.98 14.09 -9.60
CA ALA A 543 19.18 12.92 -9.26
C ALA A 543 17.96 13.26 -8.38
N ALA A 544 18.11 14.20 -7.44
CA ALA A 544 17.01 14.68 -6.60
C ALA A 544 16.00 15.55 -7.38
N GLU A 545 16.48 16.41 -8.29
CA GLU A 545 15.63 17.21 -9.18
C GLU A 545 14.83 16.31 -10.13
N ALA A 546 15.46 15.33 -10.79
CA ALA A 546 14.77 14.36 -11.63
C ALA A 546 13.73 13.51 -10.86
N ALA A 547 14.01 13.15 -9.60
CA ALA A 547 13.06 12.45 -8.74
C ALA A 547 11.85 13.34 -8.36
N ASN A 548 12.08 14.64 -8.10
CA ASN A 548 11.02 15.58 -7.76
C ASN A 548 10.17 15.99 -8.98
N GLU A 549 10.79 16.15 -10.15
CA GLU A 549 10.11 16.30 -11.44
C GLU A 549 9.22 15.08 -11.72
N SER A 550 9.77 13.86 -11.59
CA SER A 550 9.01 12.61 -11.72
C SER A 550 7.81 12.55 -10.75
N LYS A 551 7.99 12.98 -9.49
CA LYS A 551 6.91 13.05 -8.49
C LYS A 551 5.84 14.10 -8.83
N THR A 552 6.21 15.16 -9.54
CA THR A 552 5.28 16.22 -9.95
C THR A 552 4.46 15.77 -11.17
N LEU A 553 5.11 15.18 -12.17
CA LEU A 553 4.47 14.55 -13.34
C LEU A 553 3.54 13.40 -12.94
N PHE A 554 3.94 12.59 -11.95
CA PHE A 554 3.11 11.56 -11.31
C PHE A 554 1.78 12.13 -10.81
N ILE A 555 1.81 13.16 -9.97
CA ILE A 555 0.60 13.78 -9.41
C ILE A 555 -0.28 14.40 -10.52
N ALA A 556 0.31 15.06 -11.51
CA ALA A 556 -0.41 15.66 -12.62
C ALA A 556 -1.14 14.60 -13.49
N ASN A 557 -0.42 13.58 -13.95
CA ASN A 557 -0.97 12.54 -14.83
C ASN A 557 -2.06 11.71 -14.14
N ILE A 558 -1.84 11.34 -12.88
CA ILE A 558 -2.84 10.60 -12.09
C ILE A 558 -4.07 11.47 -11.80
N SER A 559 -3.89 12.76 -11.53
CA SER A 559 -5.03 13.66 -11.36
C SER A 559 -5.90 13.70 -12.63
N HIS A 560 -5.29 13.63 -13.81
CA HIS A 560 -6.02 13.55 -15.08
C HIS A 560 -6.72 12.18 -15.26
N GLU A 561 -5.96 11.08 -15.15
CA GLU A 561 -6.48 9.69 -15.29
C GLU A 561 -7.62 9.39 -14.29
N LEU A 562 -7.60 9.94 -13.08
CA LEU A 562 -8.68 9.79 -12.08
C LEU A 562 -9.85 10.76 -12.28
N LYS A 563 -9.61 12.02 -12.66
CA LYS A 563 -10.68 13.00 -12.94
C LYS A 563 -11.58 12.53 -14.10
N THR A 564 -11.01 11.90 -15.13
CA THR A 564 -11.76 11.47 -16.32
C THR A 564 -12.92 10.50 -16.03
N PRO A 565 -12.73 9.31 -15.43
CA PRO A 565 -13.83 8.41 -15.08
C PRO A 565 -14.75 9.00 -14.00
N LEU A 566 -14.22 9.76 -13.04
CA LEU A 566 -15.01 10.41 -11.99
C LEU A 566 -16.01 11.42 -12.58
N ASN A 567 -15.58 12.24 -13.54
CA ASN A 567 -16.46 13.16 -14.25
C ASN A 567 -17.51 12.42 -15.10
N GLY A 568 -17.14 11.28 -15.71
CA GLY A 568 -18.07 10.39 -16.40
C GLY A 568 -19.17 9.83 -15.48
N ILE A 569 -18.80 9.38 -14.27
CA ILE A 569 -19.74 8.92 -13.23
C ILE A 569 -20.67 10.06 -12.82
N LEU A 570 -20.12 11.19 -12.36
CA LEU A 570 -20.89 12.31 -11.84
C LEU A 570 -21.82 12.92 -12.91
N GLY A 571 -21.33 13.03 -14.15
CA GLY A 571 -22.10 13.49 -15.30
C GLY A 571 -23.25 12.55 -15.66
N MET A 572 -22.99 11.25 -15.78
CA MET A 572 -24.05 10.27 -16.09
C MET A 572 -25.04 10.10 -14.94
N CYS A 573 -24.62 10.23 -13.67
CA CYS A 573 -25.52 10.29 -12.53
C CYS A 573 -26.42 11.53 -12.55
N ALA A 574 -25.88 12.72 -12.84
CA ALA A 574 -26.65 13.95 -12.98
C ALA A 574 -27.65 13.89 -14.16
N VAL A 575 -27.29 13.19 -15.24
CA VAL A 575 -28.20 12.86 -16.35
C VAL A 575 -29.29 11.87 -15.90
N CYS A 576 -28.95 10.78 -15.20
CA CYS A 576 -29.94 9.84 -14.64
C CYS A 576 -30.95 10.49 -13.68
N MET A 577 -30.58 11.60 -13.02
CA MET A 577 -31.48 12.37 -12.14
C MET A 577 -32.45 13.28 -12.91
N GLY A 578 -32.29 13.43 -14.24
CA GLY A 578 -33.18 14.22 -15.10
C GLY A 578 -33.78 13.45 -16.29
N GLU A 579 -33.33 12.23 -16.59
CA GLU A 579 -33.95 11.34 -17.58
C GLU A 579 -35.07 10.52 -16.95
N GLU A 580 -36.26 10.51 -17.56
CA GLU A 580 -37.39 9.65 -17.16
C GLU A 580 -37.43 8.31 -17.93
N ASP A 581 -36.70 8.21 -19.06
CA ASP A 581 -36.65 7.03 -19.93
C ASP A 581 -35.78 5.91 -19.32
N LEU A 582 -36.42 4.87 -18.81
CA LEU A 582 -35.79 3.68 -18.22
C LEU A 582 -34.71 3.04 -19.11
N HIS A 583 -34.84 3.10 -20.44
CA HIS A 583 -33.84 2.54 -21.35
C HIS A 583 -32.60 3.42 -21.44
N ARG A 584 -32.75 4.75 -21.38
CA ARG A 584 -31.63 5.69 -21.28
C ARG A 584 -30.95 5.61 -19.93
N ILE A 585 -31.71 5.62 -18.82
CA ILE A 585 -31.21 5.43 -17.46
C ILE A 585 -30.36 4.15 -17.38
N LYS A 586 -30.84 3.03 -17.94
CA LYS A 586 -30.09 1.77 -17.97
C LYS A 586 -28.78 1.88 -18.75
N LYS A 587 -28.76 2.56 -19.90
CA LYS A 587 -27.52 2.83 -20.67
C LYS A 587 -26.56 3.71 -19.87
N SER A 588 -27.05 4.80 -19.28
CA SER A 588 -26.29 5.74 -18.44
C SER A 588 -25.67 5.03 -17.23
N LEU A 589 -26.44 4.18 -16.53
CA LEU A 589 -25.97 3.37 -15.41
C LEU A 589 -24.91 2.33 -15.83
N GLN A 590 -25.00 1.78 -17.05
CA GLN A 590 -23.94 0.91 -17.60
C GLN A 590 -22.63 1.68 -17.88
N VAL A 591 -22.70 2.96 -18.25
CA VAL A 591 -21.51 3.82 -18.36
C VAL A 591 -20.95 4.11 -16.97
N VAL A 592 -21.78 4.46 -15.99
CA VAL A 592 -21.37 4.65 -14.57
C VAL A 592 -20.62 3.42 -14.05
N TYR A 593 -21.15 2.21 -14.28
CA TYR A 593 -20.49 0.96 -13.88
C TYR A 593 -19.09 0.82 -14.51
N LYS A 594 -18.97 1.00 -15.84
CA LYS A 594 -17.69 0.89 -16.55
C LYS A 594 -16.67 1.96 -16.12
N SER A 595 -17.13 3.17 -15.82
CA SER A 595 -16.26 4.23 -15.30
C SER A 595 -15.81 3.96 -13.86
N GLY A 596 -16.66 3.37 -13.02
CA GLY A 596 -16.28 2.94 -11.66
C GLY A 596 -15.28 1.78 -11.65
N ASP A 597 -15.47 0.81 -12.55
CA ASP A 597 -14.55 -0.32 -12.77
C ASP A 597 -13.15 0.15 -13.21
N LEU A 598 -13.10 1.07 -14.19
CA LEU A 598 -11.85 1.72 -14.60
C LEU A 598 -11.17 2.48 -13.44
N LEU A 599 -11.94 3.24 -12.66
CA LEU A 599 -11.42 3.99 -11.50
C LEU A 599 -10.82 3.05 -10.44
N LEU A 600 -11.47 1.91 -10.17
CA LEU A 600 -10.97 0.90 -9.23
C LEU A 600 -9.64 0.28 -9.70
N HIS A 601 -9.53 -0.02 -10.99
CA HIS A 601 -8.28 -0.51 -11.57
C HIS A 601 -7.14 0.52 -11.48
N LEU A 602 -7.39 1.79 -11.84
CA LEU A 602 -6.40 2.87 -11.73
C LEU A 602 -5.94 3.09 -10.27
N LEU A 603 -6.86 2.98 -9.30
CA LEU A 603 -6.56 3.12 -7.88
C LEU A 603 -5.72 1.94 -7.36
N ASN A 604 -5.98 0.71 -7.82
CA ASN A 604 -5.20 -0.46 -7.42
C ASN A 604 -3.78 -0.47 -8.02
N ASP A 605 -3.62 -0.04 -9.27
CA ASP A 605 -2.32 0.24 -9.90
C ASP A 605 -1.52 1.25 -9.06
N LEU A 606 -2.18 2.35 -8.67
CA LEU A 606 -1.58 3.44 -7.88
C LEU A 606 -1.15 2.98 -6.48
N LEU A 607 -2.00 2.23 -5.77
CA LEU A 607 -1.64 1.66 -4.46
C LEU A 607 -0.47 0.68 -4.58
N THR A 608 -0.45 -0.15 -5.63
CA THR A 608 0.64 -1.09 -5.90
C THR A 608 1.97 -0.34 -6.12
N PHE A 609 1.96 0.71 -6.95
CA PHE A 609 3.15 1.53 -7.20
C PHE A 609 3.61 2.31 -5.96
N SER A 610 2.68 2.93 -5.23
CA SER A 610 2.97 3.68 -4.00
C SER A 610 3.62 2.79 -2.95
N ARG A 611 3.05 1.61 -2.70
CA ARG A 611 3.61 0.61 -1.78
C ARG A 611 5.02 0.18 -2.20
N ASN A 612 5.23 -0.11 -3.49
CA ASN A 612 6.53 -0.48 -4.03
C ASN A 612 7.60 0.64 -3.96
N GLN A 613 7.21 1.92 -3.82
CA GLN A 613 8.15 3.03 -3.61
C GLN A 613 8.43 3.34 -2.13
N ILE A 614 7.45 3.15 -1.25
CA ILE A 614 7.59 3.36 0.19
C ILE A 614 8.43 2.24 0.82
N GLU A 615 8.18 1.00 0.44
CA GLU A 615 8.95 -0.17 0.90
C GLU A 615 10.27 -0.32 0.10
N GLN A 616 11.30 0.48 0.40
CA GLN A 616 12.66 0.29 -0.17
C GLN A 616 13.35 -1.03 0.27
N ALA A 617 12.63 -1.90 0.97
CA ALA A 617 13.02 -3.24 1.38
C ALA A 617 11.82 -4.21 1.25
N ILE A 618 11.28 -4.38 0.04
CA ILE A 618 10.32 -5.48 -0.24
C ILE A 618 11.03 -6.81 0.02
N HIS A 619 10.63 -7.52 1.06
CA HIS A 619 11.08 -8.88 1.31
C HIS A 619 10.40 -9.84 0.31
N LEU A 620 11.20 -10.67 -0.35
CA LEU A 620 10.70 -11.76 -1.21
C LEU A 620 10.15 -12.90 -0.34
N GLU A 621 8.94 -13.37 -0.62
CA GLU A 621 8.37 -14.53 0.05
C GLU A 621 8.78 -15.81 -0.68
N GLU A 622 10.07 -16.16 -0.62
CA GLU A 622 10.57 -17.39 -1.25
C GLU A 622 9.93 -18.65 -0.63
N LYS A 623 9.28 -19.48 -1.46
CA LYS A 623 8.59 -20.73 -1.06
C LYS A 623 8.82 -21.83 -2.11
N GLU A 624 8.53 -23.09 -1.78
CA GLU A 624 8.46 -24.16 -2.78
C GLU A 624 7.22 -24.00 -3.67
N PHE A 625 7.40 -24.03 -5.00
CA PHE A 625 6.31 -24.05 -5.99
C PHE A 625 6.65 -24.94 -7.19
N ARG A 626 5.66 -25.28 -8.03
CA ARG A 626 5.85 -26.07 -9.25
C ARG A 626 5.67 -25.23 -10.50
N LEU A 627 6.46 -25.51 -11.54
CA LEU A 627 6.35 -24.80 -12.82
C LEU A 627 5.01 -25.09 -13.53
N SER A 628 4.36 -26.22 -13.23
CA SER A 628 2.99 -26.56 -13.64
C SER A 628 1.95 -25.51 -13.26
N ASP A 629 2.12 -24.88 -12.11
CA ASP A 629 1.05 -24.15 -11.43
C ASP A 629 0.89 -22.75 -12.05
N ILE A 630 2.02 -22.15 -12.44
CA ILE A 630 2.08 -20.90 -13.21
C ILE A 630 1.34 -21.05 -14.55
N ARG A 631 1.55 -22.15 -15.29
CA ARG A 631 0.82 -22.41 -16.53
C ARG A 631 -0.69 -22.50 -16.29
N SER A 632 -1.11 -23.33 -15.34
CA SER A 632 -2.53 -23.55 -15.05
C SER A 632 -3.22 -22.25 -14.64
N GLN A 633 -2.58 -21.43 -13.81
CA GLN A 633 -3.12 -20.15 -13.36
C GLN A 633 -3.24 -19.14 -14.52
N LEU A 634 -2.22 -18.99 -15.36
CA LEU A 634 -2.29 -18.10 -16.54
C LEU A 634 -3.39 -18.53 -17.52
N SER A 635 -3.56 -19.82 -17.77
CA SER A 635 -4.64 -20.33 -18.63
C SER A 635 -6.04 -20.07 -18.06
N ILE A 636 -6.22 -20.14 -16.73
CA ILE A 636 -7.52 -19.87 -16.08
C ILE A 636 -7.82 -18.36 -16.05
N ILE A 637 -6.86 -17.53 -15.63
CA ILE A 637 -7.05 -16.08 -15.45
C ILE A 637 -7.52 -15.40 -16.73
N PHE A 638 -6.90 -15.74 -17.87
CA PHE A 638 -7.19 -15.09 -19.15
C PHE A 638 -8.28 -15.80 -19.97
N GLN A 639 -8.87 -16.91 -19.49
CA GLN A 639 -9.80 -17.73 -20.27
C GLN A 639 -10.94 -16.91 -20.88
N ASN A 640 -11.60 -16.06 -20.09
CA ASN A 640 -12.74 -15.25 -20.56
C ASN A 640 -12.30 -14.22 -21.61
N GLN A 641 -11.23 -13.45 -21.35
CA GLN A 641 -10.74 -12.41 -22.27
C GLN A 641 -10.30 -13.00 -23.62
N VAL A 642 -9.70 -14.19 -23.60
CA VAL A 642 -9.28 -14.96 -24.78
C VAL A 642 -10.49 -15.41 -25.61
N HIS A 643 -11.56 -15.88 -24.97
CA HIS A 643 -12.81 -16.26 -25.65
C HIS A 643 -13.55 -15.03 -26.21
N GLU A 644 -13.67 -13.95 -25.45
CA GLU A 644 -14.35 -12.72 -25.89
C GLU A 644 -13.66 -12.12 -27.13
N LYS A 645 -12.34 -11.97 -27.11
CA LYS A 645 -11.55 -11.44 -28.24
C LYS A 645 -11.27 -12.45 -29.36
N HIS A 646 -11.64 -13.72 -29.20
CA HIS A 646 -11.34 -14.78 -30.16
C HIS A 646 -9.83 -14.87 -30.50
N ILE A 647 -8.96 -14.79 -29.48
CA ILE A 647 -7.49 -14.87 -29.64
C ILE A 647 -7.01 -16.31 -29.44
N ASN A 648 -5.98 -16.74 -30.17
CA ASN A 648 -5.30 -18.00 -29.90
C ASN A 648 -4.23 -17.81 -28.81
N PHE A 649 -4.54 -18.23 -27.58
CA PHE A 649 -3.63 -18.17 -26.43
C PHE A 649 -3.05 -19.54 -26.08
N SER A 650 -1.73 -19.64 -25.90
CA SER A 650 -1.05 -20.90 -25.55
C SER A 650 0.13 -20.70 -24.59
N VAL A 651 0.40 -21.71 -23.75
CA VAL A 651 1.48 -21.69 -22.74
C VAL A 651 2.31 -22.97 -22.84
N ASN A 652 3.50 -22.84 -23.43
CA ASN A 652 4.34 -23.94 -23.88
C ASN A 652 5.66 -24.04 -23.08
N TYR A 653 6.10 -25.27 -22.83
CA TYR A 653 7.44 -25.54 -22.26
C TYR A 653 8.39 -25.90 -23.40
N VAL A 654 9.58 -25.29 -23.43
CA VAL A 654 10.59 -25.54 -24.46
C VAL A 654 11.87 -26.04 -23.80
N GLY A 655 12.33 -27.23 -24.21
CA GLY A 655 13.53 -27.88 -23.68
C GLY A 655 14.84 -27.33 -24.24
N THR A 656 15.96 -27.69 -23.61
CA THR A 656 17.32 -27.23 -23.96
C THR A 656 17.89 -27.93 -25.19
N GLY A 657 17.31 -27.67 -26.37
CA GLY A 657 17.86 -28.04 -27.67
C GLY A 657 18.54 -26.85 -28.37
N ASN A 658 19.72 -27.06 -28.96
CA ASN A 658 20.45 -26.00 -29.65
C ASN A 658 19.79 -25.60 -30.99
N SER A 659 19.12 -24.46 -31.02
CA SER A 659 18.79 -23.72 -32.24
C SER A 659 19.04 -22.22 -32.05
N GLN A 660 20.11 -21.71 -32.66
CA GLN A 660 20.37 -20.26 -32.74
C GLN A 660 19.58 -19.61 -33.88
N PRO A 661 19.21 -18.32 -33.77
CA PRO A 661 18.33 -17.67 -34.73
C PRO A 661 19.06 -17.10 -35.96
N ARG A 662 18.41 -17.18 -37.12
CA ARG A 662 18.52 -16.25 -38.26
C ARG A 662 17.34 -16.48 -39.23
N GLY A 663 16.88 -15.41 -39.89
CA GLY A 663 15.64 -15.41 -40.67
C GLY A 663 15.82 -15.62 -42.18
N THR A 664 14.94 -14.98 -42.96
CA THR A 664 14.64 -15.17 -44.42
C THR A 664 13.46 -16.12 -44.65
N MET A 665 12.74 -15.91 -45.76
CA MET A 665 11.36 -16.37 -45.98
C MET A 665 11.22 -17.79 -46.56
N CYS A 666 9.96 -18.25 -46.59
CA CYS A 666 9.38 -19.33 -47.41
C CYS A 666 9.52 -20.79 -46.94
N GLN A 667 8.47 -21.23 -46.25
CA GLN A 667 7.60 -22.34 -46.68
C GLN A 667 8.23 -23.74 -46.87
N GLU A 668 8.06 -24.60 -45.87
CA GLU A 668 7.78 -26.03 -46.11
C GLU A 668 6.85 -26.62 -45.04
N ARG A 669 6.12 -27.71 -45.34
CA ARG A 669 5.16 -28.34 -44.43
C ARG A 669 5.73 -29.64 -43.86
N GLY A 670 6.11 -29.65 -42.58
CA GLY A 670 6.49 -30.86 -41.84
C GLY A 670 5.68 -31.02 -40.56
N ILE A 671 5.14 -32.22 -40.30
CA ILE A 671 4.48 -32.55 -39.03
C ILE A 671 5.53 -33.10 -38.06
N GLU A 672 6.27 -32.22 -37.41
CA GLU A 672 7.18 -32.62 -36.34
C GLU A 672 6.41 -32.97 -35.07
N ARG A 673 6.67 -34.15 -34.52
CA ARG A 673 6.10 -34.58 -33.23
C ARG A 673 6.87 -33.89 -32.11
N ALA A 674 6.19 -33.03 -31.35
CA ALA A 674 6.79 -32.31 -30.24
C ALA A 674 7.48 -33.26 -29.25
N HIS A 675 8.81 -33.17 -29.16
CA HIS A 675 9.59 -33.88 -28.15
C HIS A 675 9.26 -33.31 -26.75
N PRO A 676 9.24 -34.15 -25.68
CA PRO A 676 8.97 -33.67 -24.33
C PRO A 676 10.06 -32.69 -23.87
N ALA A 677 9.68 -31.54 -23.32
CA ALA A 677 10.60 -30.56 -22.76
C ALA A 677 11.28 -31.10 -21.49
N VAL A 678 12.46 -31.70 -21.68
CA VAL A 678 13.42 -32.05 -20.62
C VAL A 678 14.17 -30.79 -20.21
N GLY A 679 14.48 -30.66 -18.92
CA GLY A 679 15.38 -29.61 -18.42
C GLY A 679 16.87 -29.96 -18.63
N PRO A 680 17.78 -29.19 -18.01
CA PRO A 680 19.20 -29.52 -17.95
C PRO A 680 19.48 -30.95 -17.45
N PRO A 681 20.68 -31.50 -17.72
CA PRO A 681 21.06 -32.82 -17.22
C PRO A 681 20.85 -32.92 -15.70
N GLN A 682 20.21 -34.04 -15.30
CA GLN A 682 19.79 -34.39 -13.94
C GLN A 682 18.54 -33.66 -13.38
N THR A 683 17.80 -32.85 -14.14
CA THR A 683 16.64 -32.09 -13.61
C THR A 683 15.25 -32.50 -14.12
N GLY A 684 15.13 -33.64 -14.82
CA GLY A 684 13.83 -34.21 -15.17
C GLY A 684 13.03 -33.46 -16.24
N ARG A 685 11.69 -33.57 -16.20
CA ARG A 685 10.77 -32.85 -17.09
C ARG A 685 10.52 -31.43 -16.59
N LEU A 686 10.66 -30.42 -17.47
CA LEU A 686 10.62 -29.00 -17.07
C LEU A 686 9.35 -28.62 -16.28
N ARG A 687 8.19 -29.15 -16.68
CA ARG A 687 6.88 -28.92 -16.06
C ARG A 687 6.72 -29.53 -14.65
N ASP A 688 7.52 -30.56 -14.33
CA ASP A 688 7.40 -31.40 -13.13
C ASP A 688 8.49 -31.02 -12.06
N MET A 689 9.26 -29.95 -12.32
CA MET A 689 10.29 -29.41 -11.43
C MET A 689 9.68 -28.64 -10.24
N VAL A 690 10.22 -28.86 -9.03
CA VAL A 690 9.96 -28.04 -7.84
C VAL A 690 11.07 -27.00 -7.68
N LEU A 691 10.67 -25.74 -7.64
CA LEU A 691 11.55 -24.57 -7.54
C LEU A 691 11.31 -23.83 -6.23
N TRP A 692 12.31 -23.09 -5.76
CA TRP A 692 12.24 -22.23 -4.60
C TRP A 692 12.43 -20.77 -5.00
N GLY A 693 11.44 -19.94 -4.69
CA GLY A 693 11.35 -18.53 -5.06
C GLY A 693 9.95 -17.95 -4.84
N ASP A 694 9.73 -16.69 -5.19
CA ASP A 694 8.43 -16.03 -5.00
C ASP A 694 7.50 -16.23 -6.21
N GLN A 695 6.64 -17.25 -6.14
CA GLN A 695 5.66 -17.57 -7.19
C GLN A 695 4.73 -16.38 -7.49
N HIS A 696 4.32 -15.62 -6.47
CA HIS A 696 3.34 -14.55 -6.63
C HIS A 696 3.92 -13.35 -7.38
N ARG A 697 5.19 -13.00 -7.17
CA ARG A 697 5.86 -11.93 -7.93
C ARG A 697 6.16 -12.35 -9.37
N ILE A 698 6.54 -13.61 -9.61
CA ILE A 698 6.69 -14.14 -10.97
C ILE A 698 5.35 -14.08 -11.72
N LEU A 699 4.25 -14.51 -11.09
CA LEU A 699 2.90 -14.39 -11.64
C LEU A 699 2.51 -12.93 -11.90
N GLN A 700 2.77 -12.01 -10.97
CA GLN A 700 2.46 -10.58 -11.13
C GLN A 700 3.11 -9.99 -12.39
N VAL A 701 4.38 -10.35 -12.66
CA VAL A 701 5.06 -9.94 -13.89
C VAL A 701 4.43 -10.59 -15.14
N LEU A 702 4.17 -11.91 -15.10
CA LEU A 702 3.62 -12.62 -16.26
C LEU A 702 2.18 -12.20 -16.59
N ILE A 703 1.35 -11.92 -15.59
CA ILE A 703 -0.02 -11.40 -15.77
C ILE A 703 0.02 -10.01 -16.42
N ASN A 704 0.93 -9.12 -16.00
CA ASN A 704 1.09 -7.80 -16.62
C ASN A 704 1.56 -7.90 -18.08
N LEU A 705 2.49 -8.81 -18.40
CA LEU A 705 2.97 -9.02 -19.77
C LEU A 705 1.89 -9.64 -20.68
N VAL A 706 1.30 -10.77 -20.27
CA VAL A 706 0.25 -11.45 -21.04
C VAL A 706 -1.00 -10.58 -21.19
N GLY A 707 -1.38 -9.84 -20.14
CA GLY A 707 -2.49 -8.89 -20.19
C GLY A 707 -2.26 -7.75 -21.18
N ASN A 708 -1.03 -7.22 -21.29
CA ASN A 708 -0.68 -6.24 -22.32
C ASN A 708 -0.73 -6.83 -23.72
N SER A 709 -0.13 -8.01 -23.94
CA SER A 709 -0.21 -8.71 -25.23
C SER A 709 -1.67 -8.94 -25.66
N LEU A 710 -2.50 -9.57 -24.81
CA LEU A 710 -3.93 -9.79 -25.08
C LEU A 710 -4.73 -8.48 -25.25
N LYS A 711 -4.26 -7.35 -24.71
CA LYS A 711 -4.88 -6.03 -24.86
C LYS A 711 -4.62 -5.42 -26.23
N PHE A 712 -3.38 -5.49 -26.73
CA PHE A 712 -2.98 -4.87 -28.01
C PHE A 712 -3.12 -5.81 -29.23
N THR A 713 -3.13 -7.13 -29.03
CA THR A 713 -3.44 -8.11 -30.09
C THR A 713 -4.87 -7.91 -30.66
N PRO A 714 -5.05 -7.94 -31.99
CA PRO A 714 -6.36 -7.87 -32.64
C PRO A 714 -7.15 -9.19 -32.53
N GLU A 715 -8.44 -9.13 -32.87
CA GLU A 715 -9.32 -10.31 -32.95
C GLU A 715 -8.77 -11.34 -33.95
N ASN A 716 -8.81 -12.63 -33.61
CA ASN A 716 -8.13 -13.72 -34.34
C ASN A 716 -6.59 -13.67 -34.33
N GLY A 717 -5.98 -12.82 -33.52
CA GLY A 717 -4.53 -12.83 -33.28
C GLY A 717 -4.05 -14.02 -32.44
N LYS A 718 -2.75 -14.06 -32.15
CA LYS A 718 -2.06 -15.11 -31.39
C LYS A 718 -1.18 -14.50 -30.30
N VAL A 719 -1.26 -15.06 -29.10
CA VAL A 719 -0.34 -14.79 -27.98
C VAL A 719 0.22 -16.11 -27.47
N GLU A 720 1.54 -16.24 -27.38
CA GLU A 720 2.22 -17.45 -26.90
C GLU A 720 3.18 -17.12 -25.75
N VAL A 721 3.03 -17.86 -24.65
CA VAL A 721 3.98 -17.84 -23.54
C VAL A 721 4.89 -19.06 -23.64
N ARG A 722 6.21 -18.87 -23.74
CA ARG A 722 7.20 -19.96 -23.75
C ARG A 722 8.04 -19.92 -22.49
N ILE A 723 8.16 -21.06 -21.81
CA ILE A 723 8.96 -21.20 -20.59
C ILE A 723 10.15 -22.12 -20.89
N ARG A 724 11.35 -21.61 -20.62
CA ARG A 724 12.66 -22.23 -20.89
C ARG A 724 13.50 -22.23 -19.61
N CYS A 725 14.43 -23.18 -19.49
CA CYS A 725 15.56 -23.10 -18.58
C CYS A 725 16.84 -22.94 -19.41
N VAL A 726 17.78 -22.13 -18.92
CA VAL A 726 19.09 -21.85 -19.54
C VAL A 726 20.18 -22.25 -18.55
N GLU A 727 21.31 -22.72 -19.07
CA GLU A 727 22.32 -23.45 -18.28
C GLU A 727 23.25 -22.53 -17.46
N GLU A 728 24.22 -23.14 -16.79
CA GLU A 728 24.74 -22.77 -15.47
C GLU A 728 25.89 -21.74 -15.48
N VAL A 729 25.99 -20.93 -14.42
CA VAL A 729 27.12 -20.01 -14.17
C VAL A 729 28.14 -20.71 -13.25
N PRO A 730 29.42 -20.84 -13.65
CA PRO A 730 30.45 -21.41 -12.78
C PRO A 730 30.72 -20.52 -11.56
N ASN A 731 30.75 -21.13 -10.36
CA ASN A 731 31.07 -20.44 -9.11
C ASN A 731 32.58 -20.06 -9.09
N PRO A 732 32.99 -18.80 -8.89
CA PRO A 732 34.36 -18.35 -9.15
C PRO A 732 35.41 -18.75 -8.10
N GLU A 733 35.04 -19.45 -7.02
CA GLU A 733 35.93 -19.78 -5.89
C GLU A 733 36.48 -21.23 -5.92
N SER A 734 37.13 -21.61 -7.02
CA SER A 734 38.20 -22.62 -6.98
C SER A 734 39.17 -22.39 -8.15
N SER A 735 40.48 -22.37 -7.88
CA SER A 735 41.49 -21.95 -8.87
C SER A 735 42.77 -22.80 -8.80
N VAL A 736 43.50 -22.84 -9.92
CA VAL A 736 44.79 -23.53 -10.14
C VAL A 736 44.62 -25.07 -10.15
N THR A 737 45.02 -25.84 -11.18
CA THR A 737 46.28 -25.73 -11.95
C THR A 737 46.16 -26.05 -13.44
N LEU A 738 46.74 -25.14 -14.22
CA LEU A 738 47.20 -25.13 -15.61
C LEU A 738 47.64 -26.45 -16.33
N VAL A 739 47.48 -26.41 -17.68
CA VAL A 739 48.35 -26.94 -18.79
C VAL A 739 47.89 -28.17 -19.64
N GLN A 740 47.38 -27.82 -20.84
CA GLN A 740 47.65 -28.34 -22.20
C GLN A 740 47.42 -29.81 -22.65
N ASP A 741 46.47 -29.91 -23.59
CA ASP A 741 46.59 -30.46 -24.95
C ASP A 741 46.75 -31.97 -25.30
N SER A 742 45.84 -32.37 -26.20
CA SER A 742 46.09 -33.16 -27.43
C SER A 742 46.01 -34.71 -27.45
N LYS A 743 44.76 -35.21 -27.48
CA LYS A 743 44.32 -36.39 -28.26
C LYS A 743 45.02 -37.73 -27.86
N PRO A 744 44.89 -38.83 -28.64
CA PRO A 744 43.67 -39.64 -28.56
C PRO A 744 43.91 -41.11 -28.14
N THR A 745 42.79 -41.76 -27.84
CA THR A 745 42.63 -43.19 -27.50
C THR A 745 43.58 -44.18 -28.18
N SER A 746 44.21 -45.05 -27.38
CA SER A 746 44.70 -46.35 -27.86
C SER A 746 44.78 -47.41 -26.73
N ARG A 747 43.86 -48.38 -26.78
CA ARG A 747 44.06 -49.83 -26.55
C ARG A 747 44.65 -50.40 -25.23
N VAL A 748 43.92 -51.44 -24.76
CA VAL A 748 44.39 -52.75 -24.24
C VAL A 748 44.49 -52.98 -22.72
N ARG A 749 43.52 -53.80 -22.25
CA ARG A 749 43.56 -54.88 -21.24
C ARG A 749 44.35 -54.71 -19.92
N SER A 750 43.56 -54.89 -18.85
CA SER A 750 43.90 -55.67 -17.63
C SER A 750 44.92 -55.03 -16.66
N ARG A 751 45.00 -55.43 -15.38
CA ARG A 751 44.33 -56.55 -14.67
C ARG A 751 44.12 -56.20 -13.17
N THR A 752 43.21 -56.91 -12.52
CA THR A 752 43.15 -57.11 -11.05
C THR A 752 44.48 -57.72 -10.51
N PRO A 753 44.83 -57.69 -9.19
CA PRO A 753 43.89 -57.93 -8.06
C PRO A 753 44.18 -57.42 -6.62
N SER A 754 43.12 -57.36 -5.79
CA SER A 754 43.11 -57.67 -4.33
C SER A 754 43.96 -56.76 -3.40
N ARG A 755 43.98 -56.84 -2.06
CA ARG A 755 43.27 -57.51 -0.93
C ARG A 755 43.51 -56.57 0.30
N SER A 756 42.90 -56.59 1.49
CA SER A 756 42.18 -57.60 2.30
C SER A 756 41.54 -56.93 3.55
N ASN A 757 40.57 -57.63 4.17
CA ASN A 757 40.25 -57.87 5.61
C ASN A 757 40.83 -56.91 6.70
N ALA A 758 40.18 -56.68 7.85
CA ALA A 758 39.15 -57.42 8.61
C ALA A 758 38.21 -56.44 9.38
N THR A 759 37.33 -56.74 10.36
CA THR A 759 37.05 -57.93 11.22
C THR A 759 35.54 -58.02 11.60
N ARG A 760 35.18 -58.38 12.84
CA ARG A 760 33.84 -58.34 13.48
C ARG A 760 33.99 -58.16 15.00
N VAL A 761 32.96 -57.62 15.68
CA VAL A 761 32.44 -58.09 16.99
C VAL A 761 30.93 -57.78 17.01
N ASP A 762 30.12 -58.66 17.61
CA ASP A 762 28.67 -58.48 17.81
C ASP A 762 28.34 -58.06 19.26
N GLY A 763 27.23 -57.36 19.47
CA GLY A 763 26.67 -57.05 20.79
C GLY A 763 25.35 -56.28 20.69
N ALA A 764 24.32 -56.69 21.42
CA ALA A 764 22.98 -56.09 21.41
C ALA A 764 22.66 -55.46 22.78
N ASP A 765 21.92 -54.34 22.82
CA ASP A 765 20.45 -54.39 22.98
C ASP A 765 19.79 -52.99 22.93
N PHE A 766 18.46 -53.00 22.79
CA PHE A 766 17.47 -51.91 22.92
C PHE A 766 17.91 -50.44 23.15
N LEU A 767 17.47 -49.54 22.26
CA LEU A 767 16.53 -48.47 22.65
C LEU A 767 15.75 -47.90 21.46
N ASP A 768 14.58 -47.34 21.77
CA ASP A 768 13.70 -46.60 20.85
C ASP A 768 14.38 -45.31 20.35
N ASN A 769 14.13 -44.92 19.10
CA ASN A 769 14.59 -43.63 18.60
C ASN A 769 13.69 -43.08 17.50
N GLN A 770 13.18 -41.88 17.72
CA GLN A 770 12.19 -41.23 16.87
C GLN A 770 12.82 -40.76 15.55
N VAL A 771 12.12 -40.95 14.43
CA VAL A 771 12.52 -40.39 13.13
C VAL A 771 12.24 -38.88 13.14
N ALA A 772 13.19 -38.11 13.68
CA ALA A 772 13.18 -36.67 13.58
C ALA A 772 13.43 -36.26 12.12
N THR A 773 12.40 -35.74 11.45
CA THR A 773 12.47 -35.26 10.06
C THR A 773 13.32 -34.00 9.96
N GLN A 774 14.65 -34.15 9.92
CA GLN A 774 15.58 -33.04 9.72
C GLN A 774 15.42 -32.49 8.30
N THR A 775 15.04 -31.22 8.19
CA THR A 775 15.15 -30.46 6.94
C THR A 775 16.63 -30.30 6.56
N PRO A 776 17.02 -30.55 5.28
CA PRO A 776 18.41 -30.40 4.85
C PRO A 776 18.89 -28.94 4.93
N SER A 777 20.18 -28.77 5.20
CA SER A 777 20.84 -27.45 5.33
C SER A 777 20.87 -26.69 3.99
N GLN A 778 20.60 -25.38 4.04
CA GLN A 778 20.26 -24.55 2.87
C GLN A 778 21.43 -24.14 1.95
N SER A 779 22.64 -24.70 2.10
CA SER A 779 23.84 -24.21 1.40
C SER A 779 24.00 -24.68 -0.05
N ASP A 780 23.45 -25.86 -0.41
CA ASP A 780 23.90 -26.61 -1.60
C ASP A 780 22.84 -26.68 -2.74
N LEU A 781 21.85 -25.79 -2.75
CA LEU A 781 20.78 -25.79 -3.77
C LEU A 781 21.25 -25.20 -5.11
N ARG A 782 21.25 -26.04 -6.16
CA ARG A 782 21.63 -25.66 -7.54
C ARG A 782 20.73 -24.53 -8.06
N THR A 783 21.32 -23.42 -8.48
CA THR A 783 20.58 -22.28 -9.06
C THR A 783 20.55 -22.37 -10.58
N LEU A 784 19.36 -22.24 -11.17
CA LEU A 784 19.10 -22.34 -12.61
C LEU A 784 18.46 -21.06 -13.14
N ILE A 785 18.78 -20.65 -14.36
CA ILE A 785 18.21 -19.44 -14.96
C ILE A 785 16.96 -19.82 -15.75
N PHE A 786 15.79 -19.36 -15.31
CA PHE A 786 14.54 -19.52 -16.04
C PHE A 786 14.29 -18.32 -16.94
N GLN A 787 13.86 -18.59 -18.18
CA GLN A 787 13.54 -17.62 -19.20
C GLN A 787 12.07 -17.78 -19.60
N PHE A 788 11.27 -16.77 -19.29
CA PHE A 788 9.87 -16.67 -19.67
C PHE A 788 9.75 -15.67 -20.83
N GLU A 789 9.24 -16.14 -21.97
CA GLU A 789 8.97 -15.34 -23.15
C GLU A 789 7.46 -15.16 -23.30
N VAL A 790 7.01 -13.94 -23.60
CA VAL A 790 5.64 -13.63 -24.02
C VAL A 790 5.73 -12.99 -25.40
N GLU A 791 5.18 -13.67 -26.40
CA GLU A 791 5.18 -13.25 -27.81
C GLU A 791 3.76 -12.95 -28.26
N ASP A 792 3.55 -11.83 -28.95
CA ASP A 792 2.29 -11.46 -29.59
C ASP A 792 2.47 -10.96 -31.01
N ASN A 793 1.42 -11.10 -31.82
CA ASN A 793 1.32 -10.52 -33.16
C ASN A 793 0.50 -9.21 -33.19
N GLY A 794 0.67 -8.38 -32.15
CA GLY A 794 0.08 -7.04 -32.09
C GLY A 794 0.76 -6.03 -33.03
N PRO A 795 0.47 -4.73 -32.89
CA PRO A 795 1.05 -3.68 -33.74
C PRO A 795 2.55 -3.43 -33.53
N GLY A 796 3.18 -4.08 -32.53
CA GLY A 796 4.57 -3.84 -32.16
C GLY A 796 4.81 -2.50 -31.46
N ILE A 797 6.08 -2.21 -31.18
CA ILE A 797 6.52 -1.02 -30.43
C ILE A 797 7.59 -0.28 -31.24
N PRO A 798 7.34 0.98 -31.66
CA PRO A 798 8.30 1.81 -32.39
C PRO A 798 9.67 1.96 -31.68
N ALA A 799 10.75 1.94 -32.45
CA ALA A 799 12.13 1.87 -31.95
C ALA A 799 12.58 3.06 -31.08
N ASN A 800 11.93 4.22 -31.23
CA ASN A 800 12.12 5.39 -30.36
C ASN A 800 11.50 5.20 -28.95
N MET A 801 10.46 4.37 -28.82
CA MET A 801 9.76 4.09 -27.57
C MET A 801 10.31 2.87 -26.82
N GLN A 802 10.84 1.85 -27.51
CA GLN A 802 11.31 0.59 -26.91
C GLN A 802 12.22 0.77 -25.67
N ARG A 803 13.08 1.79 -25.65
CA ARG A 803 13.96 2.08 -24.50
C ARG A 803 13.25 2.74 -23.31
N ARG A 804 12.16 3.47 -23.58
CA ARG A 804 11.41 4.27 -22.61
C ARG A 804 10.17 3.54 -22.07
N VAL A 805 9.72 2.48 -22.72
CA VAL A 805 8.54 1.66 -22.33
C VAL A 805 8.67 0.99 -20.95
N PHE A 806 9.86 0.95 -20.37
CA PHE A 806 10.10 0.50 -18.99
C PHE A 806 10.25 1.64 -17.97
N ASP A 807 10.28 2.90 -18.42
CA ASP A 807 10.25 4.07 -17.53
C ASP A 807 8.82 4.29 -17.01
N PRO A 808 8.62 4.71 -15.75
CA PRO A 808 7.29 5.00 -15.23
C PRO A 808 6.53 6.06 -16.05
N PHE A 809 5.22 5.85 -16.24
CA PHE A 809 4.28 6.76 -16.91
C PHE A 809 4.52 6.98 -18.41
N VAL A 810 5.40 6.20 -19.06
CA VAL A 810 5.52 6.21 -20.52
C VAL A 810 4.41 5.36 -21.13
N GLN A 811 3.43 6.04 -21.72
CA GLN A 811 2.40 5.43 -22.58
C GLN A 811 2.85 5.45 -24.06
N GLY A 812 2.13 4.72 -24.93
CA GLY A 812 2.31 4.78 -26.38
C GLY A 812 1.60 5.98 -27.03
N ASP A 813 1.38 5.94 -28.34
CA ASP A 813 0.72 7.02 -29.06
C ASP A 813 -0.70 7.31 -28.56
N LEU A 814 -1.04 8.60 -28.48
CA LEU A 814 -2.29 9.13 -27.90
C LEU A 814 -3.56 8.49 -28.49
N GLY A 815 -3.54 8.06 -29.76
CA GLY A 815 -4.64 7.38 -30.42
C GLY A 815 -4.92 5.95 -29.90
N LEU A 816 -3.88 5.22 -29.48
CA LEU A 816 -4.00 3.88 -28.90
C LEU A 816 -4.44 3.96 -27.43
N ASN A 817 -3.89 4.91 -26.67
CA ASN A 817 -4.23 5.11 -25.26
C ASN A 817 -5.74 5.43 -25.10
N ARG A 818 -6.29 6.29 -25.97
CA ARG A 818 -7.72 6.64 -26.03
C ARG A 818 -8.66 5.45 -26.30
N LYS A 819 -8.18 4.30 -26.81
CA LYS A 819 -9.02 3.11 -27.05
C LYS A 819 -9.02 2.11 -25.89
N TYR A 820 -7.92 2.01 -25.12
CA TYR A 820 -7.73 0.92 -24.15
C TYR A 820 -7.25 1.34 -22.75
N GLY A 821 -6.88 2.62 -22.53
CA GLY A 821 -6.55 3.24 -21.23
C GLY A 821 -5.33 2.69 -20.48
N GLY A 822 -4.85 3.40 -19.45
CA GLY A 822 -3.98 2.82 -18.42
C GLY A 822 -2.72 3.61 -18.05
N THR A 823 -2.37 3.51 -16.77
CA THR A 823 -1.37 4.29 -16.02
C THR A 823 0.06 4.38 -16.58
N GLY A 824 0.46 3.55 -17.54
CA GLY A 824 1.86 3.38 -17.94
C GLY A 824 2.75 2.76 -16.85
N LEU A 825 2.18 2.23 -15.76
CA LEU A 825 2.94 1.70 -14.64
C LEU A 825 3.35 0.24 -14.82
N GLY A 826 2.49 -0.60 -15.42
CA GLY A 826 2.62 -2.06 -15.41
C GLY A 826 3.99 -2.60 -15.83
N LEU A 827 4.60 -2.04 -16.89
CA LEU A 827 5.92 -2.46 -17.39
C LEU A 827 7.09 -1.94 -16.53
N SER A 828 6.97 -0.74 -15.96
CA SER A 828 7.95 -0.24 -14.97
C SER A 828 7.94 -1.06 -13.67
N ILE A 829 6.76 -1.50 -13.22
CA ILE A 829 6.59 -2.45 -12.11
C ILE A 829 7.23 -3.80 -12.47
N CYS A 830 7.04 -4.30 -13.70
CA CYS A 830 7.72 -5.52 -14.16
C CYS A 830 9.25 -5.40 -14.11
N ALA A 831 9.80 -4.26 -14.54
CA ALA A 831 11.25 -4.01 -14.48
C ALA A 831 11.78 -3.89 -13.04
N GLN A 832 10.99 -3.32 -12.11
CA GLN A 832 11.33 -3.28 -10.68
C GLN A 832 11.31 -4.68 -10.03
N LEU A 833 10.22 -5.43 -10.21
CA LEU A 833 10.08 -6.80 -9.67
C LEU A 833 11.13 -7.75 -10.25
N SER A 834 11.44 -7.63 -11.55
CA SER A 834 12.51 -8.40 -12.19
C SER A 834 13.86 -8.17 -11.51
N ARG A 835 14.24 -6.91 -11.24
CA ARG A 835 15.49 -6.57 -10.53
C ARG A 835 15.51 -7.08 -9.09
N LEU A 836 14.39 -6.98 -8.37
CA LEU A 836 14.27 -7.49 -6.99
C LEU A 836 14.48 -9.02 -6.93
N MET A 837 13.96 -9.77 -7.91
CA MET A 837 14.19 -11.21 -8.06
C MET A 837 15.58 -11.57 -8.63
N GLY A 838 16.53 -10.64 -8.66
CA GLY A 838 17.89 -10.86 -9.20
C GLY A 838 17.93 -11.10 -10.72
N GLY A 839 16.86 -10.76 -11.43
CA GLY A 839 16.67 -11.01 -12.85
C GLY A 839 16.77 -9.76 -13.73
N ILE A 840 16.51 -9.96 -15.03
CA ILE A 840 16.41 -8.90 -16.04
C ILE A 840 15.18 -9.12 -16.94
N ILE A 841 14.66 -8.03 -17.50
CA ILE A 841 13.62 -8.04 -18.53
C ILE A 841 14.17 -7.39 -19.81
N LEU A 842 13.80 -7.95 -20.95
CA LEU A 842 14.21 -7.54 -22.30
C LEU A 842 12.96 -7.42 -23.19
N LEU A 843 13.07 -6.62 -24.25
CA LEU A 843 12.03 -6.40 -25.25
C LEU A 843 12.69 -6.41 -26.63
N ASP A 844 12.24 -7.34 -27.49
CA ASP A 844 12.49 -7.32 -28.93
C ASP A 844 11.14 -7.06 -29.61
N SER A 845 11.05 -6.10 -30.52
CA SER A 845 9.78 -5.77 -31.20
C SER A 845 10.01 -5.06 -32.54
N GLU A 846 9.12 -5.31 -33.48
CA GLU A 846 9.09 -4.69 -34.80
C GLU A 846 7.68 -4.16 -35.09
N GLU A 847 7.60 -2.92 -35.59
CA GLU A 847 6.34 -2.25 -35.89
C GLU A 847 5.58 -2.98 -37.01
N GLY A 848 4.32 -3.34 -36.75
CA GLY A 848 3.49 -4.19 -37.61
C GLY A 848 3.72 -5.69 -37.50
N ASN A 849 4.82 -6.14 -36.86
CA ASN A 849 5.17 -7.57 -36.72
C ASN A 849 4.92 -8.14 -35.31
N GLY A 850 4.82 -7.29 -34.28
CA GLY A 850 4.48 -7.69 -32.92
C GLY A 850 5.58 -7.44 -31.88
N ALA A 851 5.45 -8.04 -30.71
CA ALA A 851 6.37 -7.87 -29.58
C ALA A 851 6.73 -9.19 -28.89
N LEU A 852 7.98 -9.28 -28.43
CA LEU A 852 8.54 -10.36 -27.64
C LEU A 852 9.13 -9.80 -26.35
N PHE A 853 8.44 -10.01 -25.23
CA PHE A 853 8.96 -9.69 -23.89
C PHE A 853 9.66 -10.92 -23.32
N THR A 854 10.92 -10.76 -22.90
CA THR A 854 11.73 -11.85 -22.34
C THR A 854 12.18 -11.53 -20.92
N LEU A 855 11.66 -12.27 -19.94
CA LEU A 855 12.00 -12.18 -18.52
C LEU A 855 12.97 -13.32 -18.14
N LYS A 856 14.12 -12.98 -17.55
CA LYS A 856 15.13 -13.95 -17.09
C LYS A 856 15.34 -13.82 -15.58
N ILE A 857 15.13 -14.90 -14.82
CA ILE A 857 15.20 -14.93 -13.35
C ILE A 857 16.00 -16.15 -12.88
N PRO A 858 16.96 -16.00 -11.94
CA PRO A 858 17.59 -17.13 -11.26
C PRO A 858 16.63 -17.74 -10.22
N LEU A 859 16.43 -19.06 -10.26
CA LEU A 859 15.61 -19.80 -9.29
C LEU A 859 16.38 -21.02 -8.75
N LYS A 860 16.22 -21.32 -7.46
CA LYS A 860 16.86 -22.46 -6.81
C LYS A 860 16.06 -23.73 -7.11
N PHE A 861 16.71 -24.77 -7.62
CA PHE A 861 16.08 -26.08 -7.85
C PHE A 861 16.12 -26.92 -6.56
N VAL A 862 14.98 -27.51 -6.19
CA VAL A 862 14.86 -28.28 -4.94
C VAL A 862 14.83 -29.78 -5.20
N LYS A 863 13.92 -30.24 -6.08
CA LYS A 863 13.68 -31.67 -6.36
C LYS A 863 12.83 -31.86 -7.61
N GLU A 864 12.96 -33.02 -8.26
CA GLU A 864 11.94 -33.51 -9.20
C GLU A 864 10.77 -34.10 -8.40
N ALA A 865 9.54 -33.78 -8.77
CA ALA A 865 8.37 -34.41 -8.14
C ALA A 865 8.18 -35.84 -8.71
N ALA A 866 8.16 -36.85 -7.83
CA ALA A 866 7.92 -38.23 -8.24
C ALA A 866 6.59 -38.35 -9.01
N ALA A 867 6.62 -38.99 -10.17
CA ALA A 867 5.47 -39.05 -11.08
C ALA A 867 4.32 -39.88 -10.48
N SER A 868 3.26 -39.17 -10.04
CA SER A 868 2.04 -39.78 -9.51
C SER A 868 1.48 -40.83 -10.47
N THR A 869 1.29 -42.06 -9.98
CA THR A 869 1.09 -43.29 -10.79
C THR A 869 -0.34 -43.42 -11.38
N ARG A 870 -0.90 -42.33 -11.92
CA ARG A 870 -2.25 -42.28 -12.52
C ARG A 870 -2.22 -41.81 -13.97
N SER A 871 -1.53 -42.57 -14.84
CA SER A 871 -1.61 -42.46 -16.30
C SER A 871 -1.27 -43.79 -16.98
N SER A 872 -2.12 -44.79 -16.77
CA SER A 872 -2.15 -46.02 -17.56
C SER A 872 -3.61 -46.41 -17.78
N SER A 873 -4.13 -46.16 -18.98
CA SER A 873 -5.54 -46.38 -19.32
C SER A 873 -5.82 -47.87 -19.59
N VAL A 874 -6.62 -48.48 -18.71
CA VAL A 874 -7.29 -49.76 -18.96
C VAL A 874 -8.78 -49.54 -18.68
N ALA A 875 -9.65 -49.96 -19.60
CA ALA A 875 -11.08 -49.72 -19.51
C ALA A 875 -11.77 -50.75 -18.61
N GLY A 876 -12.72 -50.29 -17.76
CA GLY A 876 -13.67 -51.20 -17.10
C GLY A 876 -14.27 -50.72 -15.77
N SER A 877 -15.61 -50.61 -15.75
CA SER A 877 -16.49 -50.82 -14.59
C SER A 877 -16.39 -49.90 -13.34
N ARG A 878 -17.32 -48.92 -13.32
CA ARG A 878 -18.15 -48.47 -12.17
C ARG A 878 -17.59 -47.40 -11.20
N THR A 879 -18.56 -46.79 -10.51
CA THR A 879 -18.63 -45.48 -9.82
C THR A 879 -18.73 -45.67 -8.28
N PRO A 880 -18.77 -44.61 -7.42
CA PRO A 880 -18.80 -43.14 -7.63
C PRO A 880 -17.52 -42.43 -7.04
N SER A 881 -17.35 -41.11 -6.89
CA SER A 881 -18.27 -39.96 -6.76
C SER A 881 -17.75 -38.66 -7.41
N VAL A 882 -18.63 -37.65 -7.44
CA VAL A 882 -18.52 -36.36 -8.17
C VAL A 882 -17.28 -35.52 -7.82
N VAL A 883 -16.50 -35.14 -8.85
CA VAL A 883 -16.01 -33.77 -9.19
C VAL A 883 -15.02 -33.89 -10.36
N SER A 884 -14.93 -32.84 -11.18
CA SER A 884 -14.11 -32.68 -12.40
C SER A 884 -14.52 -33.53 -13.62
N LEU A 885 -14.79 -32.84 -14.73
CA LEU A 885 -14.85 -33.37 -16.10
C LEU A 885 -13.96 -32.48 -16.96
N SER A 886 -12.92 -33.06 -17.57
CA SER A 886 -11.95 -32.37 -18.43
C SER A 886 -12.35 -32.47 -19.90
N LEU A 887 -12.43 -31.34 -20.60
CA LEU A 887 -12.96 -31.24 -21.95
C LEU A 887 -11.86 -31.37 -23.04
N GLU A 888 -11.20 -32.52 -23.14
CA GLU A 888 -10.15 -32.77 -24.16
C GLU A 888 -10.54 -33.78 -25.27
N GLU A 889 -11.72 -34.43 -25.19
CA GLU A 889 -12.06 -35.60 -26.02
C GLU A 889 -13.07 -35.32 -27.16
N PHE A 890 -13.05 -34.12 -27.78
CA PHE A 890 -13.95 -33.76 -28.90
C PHE A 890 -13.31 -33.00 -30.08
N SER A 891 -12.02 -32.65 -30.02
CA SER A 891 -11.36 -31.83 -31.06
C SER A 891 -10.73 -32.62 -32.22
N ASN A 892 -10.66 -33.96 -32.13
CA ASN A 892 -9.89 -34.81 -33.05
C ASN A 892 -10.73 -35.76 -33.90
N ILE A 893 -11.60 -35.23 -34.77
CA ILE A 893 -12.00 -35.79 -36.10
C ILE A 893 -12.54 -34.60 -36.93
N ALA A 894 -11.71 -34.01 -37.80
CA ALA A 894 -12.11 -32.88 -38.66
C ALA A 894 -11.18 -32.66 -39.88
N GLN A 895 -11.15 -33.62 -40.81
CA GLN A 895 -10.67 -33.55 -42.21
C GLN A 895 -11.09 -34.89 -42.87
N THR A 896 -11.62 -34.97 -44.09
CA THR A 896 -11.33 -34.24 -45.33
C THR A 896 -12.60 -33.80 -46.12
N PRO A 897 -12.49 -32.91 -47.14
CA PRO A 897 -13.64 -32.42 -47.92
C PRO A 897 -13.86 -33.14 -49.27
N SER A 898 -15.13 -33.22 -49.73
CA SER A 898 -15.47 -33.46 -51.15
C SER A 898 -16.91 -33.05 -51.52
N ASN A 899 -17.11 -32.73 -52.81
CA ASN A 899 -18.32 -32.14 -53.40
C ASN A 899 -19.56 -33.07 -53.53
N HIS A 900 -20.64 -32.48 -54.08
CA HIS A 900 -21.73 -33.09 -54.85
C HIS A 900 -23.05 -33.53 -54.17
N SER A 901 -23.97 -32.55 -54.09
CA SER A 901 -25.28 -32.54 -54.78
C SER A 901 -26.34 -33.66 -54.61
N SER A 902 -27.55 -33.18 -54.28
CA SER A 902 -28.86 -33.51 -54.88
C SER A 902 -29.59 -34.81 -54.53
N VAL A 903 -30.90 -34.65 -54.25
CA VAL A 903 -31.99 -35.67 -54.21
C VAL A 903 -31.83 -36.76 -53.13
N GLY A 904 -32.83 -37.11 -52.31
CA GLY A 904 -34.22 -36.64 -52.20
C GLY A 904 -35.21 -37.81 -52.27
N ASN A 905 -36.23 -37.81 -51.39
CA ASN A 905 -37.31 -38.82 -51.29
C ASN A 905 -36.85 -40.23 -50.81
N LYS A 906 -37.68 -41.04 -50.12
CA LYS A 906 -39.09 -40.87 -49.69
C LYS A 906 -39.44 -41.83 -48.52
N GLU A 907 -40.31 -41.37 -47.60
CA GLU A 907 -41.50 -42.06 -47.02
C GLU A 907 -41.40 -43.48 -46.39
N THR A 908 -42.28 -43.95 -45.48
CA THR A 908 -43.48 -43.49 -44.72
C THR A 908 -43.50 -44.35 -43.41
N LEU A 909 -44.28 -44.22 -42.32
CA LEU A 909 -45.33 -43.36 -41.70
C LEU A 909 -45.29 -43.73 -40.18
N ALA A 910 -45.91 -43.13 -39.16
CA ALA A 910 -46.86 -42.02 -38.91
C ALA A 910 -46.55 -41.48 -37.48
N THR A 911 -47.30 -40.62 -36.76
CA THR A 911 -48.60 -39.90 -36.90
C THR A 911 -48.42 -38.39 -36.57
N GLY A 912 -49.50 -37.60 -36.50
CA GLY A 912 -49.48 -36.11 -36.39
C GLY A 912 -48.63 -35.54 -35.23
N PHE A 913 -47.92 -34.41 -35.38
CA PHE A 913 -48.40 -33.02 -35.66
C PHE A 913 -49.34 -32.49 -34.54
N GLU A 914 -49.14 -31.32 -33.91
CA GLU A 914 -48.20 -30.20 -34.17
C GLU A 914 -47.30 -29.86 -32.95
N LYS A 915 -46.34 -28.94 -33.12
CA LYS A 915 -45.44 -28.44 -32.05
C LYS A 915 -45.95 -27.13 -31.43
N PRO A 916 -46.04 -27.00 -30.10
CA PRO A 916 -45.92 -25.72 -29.41
C PRO A 916 -44.44 -25.37 -29.18
N ASP A 917 -44.11 -24.07 -29.12
CA ASP A 917 -42.77 -23.60 -28.73
C ASP A 917 -42.48 -23.88 -27.25
N VAL A 918 -41.62 -24.86 -26.97
CA VAL A 918 -41.09 -25.09 -25.61
C VAL A 918 -39.84 -24.23 -25.42
N GLN A 919 -40.07 -22.95 -25.14
CA GLN A 919 -39.11 -22.17 -24.36
C GLN A 919 -39.10 -22.72 -22.93
N PRO A 920 -37.97 -23.21 -22.37
CA PRO A 920 -37.81 -23.27 -20.92
C PRO A 920 -37.66 -21.84 -20.40
N ARG A 921 -38.77 -21.10 -20.31
CA ARG A 921 -38.79 -19.75 -19.74
C ARG A 921 -38.34 -19.81 -18.29
N LEU A 922 -37.38 -18.95 -17.94
CA LEU A 922 -36.93 -18.79 -16.58
C LEU A 922 -38.01 -18.08 -15.74
N VAL A 923 -38.66 -18.86 -14.87
CA VAL A 923 -39.51 -18.42 -13.75
C VAL A 923 -39.16 -19.37 -12.60
N GLY A 924 -38.92 -18.94 -11.36
CA GLY A 924 -39.42 -17.74 -10.68
C GLY A 924 -40.77 -18.08 -10.01
N LEU A 925 -41.01 -17.80 -8.73
CA LEU A 925 -40.29 -16.96 -7.76
C LEU A 925 -40.55 -17.47 -6.32
N SER A 926 -39.75 -17.02 -5.36
CA SER A 926 -40.20 -16.85 -3.97
C SER A 926 -40.14 -15.36 -3.60
N GLN A 927 -41.25 -14.66 -3.84
CA GLN A 927 -41.56 -13.38 -3.19
C GLN A 927 -41.81 -13.60 -1.68
N PRO A 928 -42.02 -12.52 -0.92
CA PRO A 928 -43.39 -12.34 -0.42
C PRO A 928 -44.08 -11.05 -0.88
N PHE A 929 -45.41 -11.14 -0.88
CA PHE A 929 -46.42 -10.10 -1.09
C PHE A 929 -46.24 -8.89 -0.12
N PHE A 930 -46.80 -7.70 -0.36
CA PHE A 930 -48.14 -7.42 -0.90
C PHE A 930 -48.24 -6.21 -1.83
N ALA A 931 -49.29 -6.22 -2.68
CA ALA A 931 -49.94 -5.02 -3.21
C ALA A 931 -51.44 -5.28 -3.46
N PRO A 932 -52.34 -4.31 -3.19
CA PRO A 932 -53.62 -4.13 -3.89
C PRO A 932 -53.41 -3.15 -5.07
N THR A 933 -53.78 -3.45 -6.33
CA THR A 933 -55.12 -3.32 -6.94
C THR A 933 -55.77 -1.94 -6.69
N VAL A 934 -56.32 -1.18 -7.65
CA VAL A 934 -57.10 -1.53 -8.88
C VAL A 934 -56.87 -0.44 -10.01
N PRO A 935 -57.63 -0.34 -11.13
CA PRO A 935 -57.38 -0.97 -12.44
C PRO A 935 -57.06 -0.01 -13.64
N SER A 936 -56.94 -0.61 -14.84
CA SER A 936 -57.19 -0.13 -16.24
C SER A 936 -57.78 1.29 -16.48
N ALA A 937 -57.53 1.97 -17.61
CA ALA A 937 -57.66 1.47 -19.00
C ALA A 937 -56.86 2.30 -20.07
N PRO A 938 -57.19 2.37 -21.39
CA PRO A 938 -56.38 1.66 -22.40
C PRO A 938 -55.94 2.46 -23.66
N SER A 939 -55.16 1.81 -24.55
CA SER A 939 -55.01 2.04 -26.02
C SER A 939 -54.66 3.45 -26.54
N SER A 940 -53.50 3.76 -27.15
CA SER A 940 -52.86 3.22 -28.39
C SER A 940 -53.59 3.55 -29.71
N PRO A 941 -52.93 3.67 -30.90
CA PRO A 941 -51.48 3.68 -31.18
C PRO A 941 -51.01 4.77 -32.20
N SER A 942 -49.71 4.73 -32.52
CA SER A 942 -48.96 5.45 -33.57
C SER A 942 -49.63 5.68 -34.94
N LYS A 943 -49.36 6.85 -35.55
CA LYS A 943 -48.71 6.97 -36.89
C LYS A 943 -48.40 8.43 -37.29
N GLY A 944 -47.37 8.59 -38.10
CA GLY A 944 -47.08 9.74 -38.97
C GLY A 944 -46.26 9.25 -40.18
N PRO A 945 -45.57 10.12 -40.95
CA PRO A 945 -45.64 11.58 -41.00
C PRO A 945 -45.89 12.12 -42.43
N SER A 946 -46.32 13.38 -42.56
CA SER A 946 -46.22 14.16 -43.81
C SER A 946 -46.40 15.66 -43.55
N GLU A 947 -45.53 16.47 -44.13
CA GLU A 947 -45.55 17.95 -44.11
C GLU A 947 -46.55 18.47 -45.19
N SER A 948 -46.99 19.74 -45.25
CA SER A 948 -46.50 20.98 -44.61
C SER A 948 -47.60 22.07 -44.45
N ASN A 949 -47.24 23.12 -43.70
CA ASN A 949 -47.76 24.52 -43.72
C ASN A 949 -49.12 24.93 -43.08
N GLN A 950 -48.98 25.83 -42.08
CA GLN A 950 -49.75 27.07 -41.82
C GLN A 950 -51.24 26.97 -41.37
N ASP A 951 -51.72 27.71 -40.36
CA ASP A 951 -51.13 28.58 -39.31
C ASP A 951 -52.03 28.42 -38.05
N SER A 952 -51.58 28.51 -36.80
CA SER A 952 -51.09 29.73 -36.11
C SER A 952 -50.83 29.43 -34.61
N SER A 953 -50.34 30.43 -33.85
CA SER A 953 -50.00 30.37 -32.41
C SER A 953 -48.81 29.49 -32.01
N ASP A 954 -47.63 29.83 -32.53
CA ASP A 954 -46.34 29.40 -31.97
C ASP A 954 -45.85 30.47 -30.98
N ASN A 955 -45.47 30.06 -29.76
CA ASN A 955 -45.05 30.98 -28.69
C ASN A 955 -43.51 31.02 -28.65
N GLY A 956 -42.94 31.87 -29.53
CA GLY A 956 -41.59 31.69 -30.05
C GLY A 956 -40.44 31.81 -29.04
N SER A 957 -39.93 30.67 -28.57
CA SER A 957 -38.56 30.58 -28.06
C SER A 957 -37.56 30.68 -29.22
N LYS A 958 -36.55 31.55 -29.08
CA LYS A 958 -35.43 31.57 -30.04
C LYS A 958 -34.67 30.25 -29.95
N LYS A 959 -34.44 29.59 -31.09
CA LYS A 959 -33.53 28.43 -31.18
C LYS A 959 -32.08 28.91 -31.01
N ILE A 960 -31.58 28.80 -29.78
CA ILE A 960 -30.20 29.10 -29.39
C ILE A 960 -29.28 28.08 -30.07
N ARG A 961 -28.26 28.55 -30.81
CA ARG A 961 -27.25 27.70 -31.44
C ARG A 961 -25.98 27.66 -30.63
N VAL A 962 -25.56 26.45 -30.24
CA VAL A 962 -24.42 26.24 -29.35
C VAL A 962 -23.31 25.45 -30.07
N LEU A 963 -22.07 25.94 -29.99
CA LEU A 963 -20.88 25.15 -30.33
C LEU A 963 -20.29 24.57 -29.04
N MET A 964 -19.87 23.30 -29.09
CA MET A 964 -19.26 22.59 -27.97
C MET A 964 -17.95 21.94 -28.40
N ALA A 965 -16.84 22.49 -27.93
CA ALA A 965 -15.51 21.92 -28.12
C ALA A 965 -15.05 21.20 -26.84
N GLU A 966 -14.88 19.89 -26.93
CA GLU A 966 -14.54 18.99 -25.82
C GLU A 966 -13.84 17.76 -26.40
N ASP A 967 -12.69 17.35 -25.86
CA ASP A 967 -11.89 16.25 -26.46
C ASP A 967 -12.50 14.85 -26.21
N ASN A 968 -13.29 14.71 -25.15
CA ASN A 968 -13.71 13.44 -24.58
C ASN A 968 -15.17 13.11 -24.90
N LYS A 969 -15.39 11.99 -25.61
CA LYS A 969 -16.72 11.51 -26.01
C LYS A 969 -17.70 11.27 -24.86
N ILE A 970 -17.24 10.93 -23.66
CA ILE A 970 -18.12 10.77 -22.50
C ILE A 970 -18.60 12.13 -22.01
N ASN A 971 -17.70 13.12 -21.93
CA ASN A 971 -18.05 14.48 -21.56
C ASN A 971 -18.97 15.13 -22.62
N GLN A 972 -18.71 14.88 -23.91
CA GLN A 972 -19.61 15.25 -25.02
C GLN A 972 -21.01 14.64 -24.84
N GLU A 973 -21.13 13.32 -24.58
CA GLU A 973 -22.45 12.67 -24.39
C GLU A 973 -23.17 13.20 -23.14
N VAL A 974 -22.45 13.46 -22.04
CA VAL A 974 -23.01 14.07 -20.82
C VAL A 974 -23.52 15.49 -21.12
N ALA A 975 -22.69 16.34 -21.72
CA ALA A 975 -23.00 17.76 -21.91
C ALA A 975 -24.09 17.98 -22.99
N LEU A 976 -24.11 17.17 -24.05
CA LEU A 976 -25.23 17.10 -25.00
C LEU A 976 -26.55 16.76 -24.29
N ARG A 977 -26.56 15.75 -23.41
CA ARG A 977 -27.78 15.39 -22.66
C ARG A 977 -28.18 16.46 -21.65
N MET A 978 -27.23 17.14 -21.02
CA MET A 978 -27.52 18.28 -20.13
C MET A 978 -28.13 19.47 -20.88
N LEU A 979 -27.67 19.77 -22.10
CA LEU A 979 -28.28 20.79 -22.96
C LEU A 979 -29.69 20.38 -23.44
N ALA A 980 -29.88 19.13 -23.82
CA ALA A 980 -31.20 18.61 -24.20
C ALA A 980 -32.21 18.59 -23.03
N LEU A 981 -31.75 18.55 -21.77
CA LEU A 981 -32.57 18.71 -20.56
C LEU A 981 -32.89 20.17 -20.22
N GLU A 982 -32.26 21.14 -20.88
CA GLU A 982 -32.57 22.57 -20.82
C GLU A 982 -33.11 23.07 -22.19
N GLU A 983 -33.73 22.16 -22.96
CA GLU A 983 -34.42 22.42 -24.25
C GLU A 983 -33.54 22.97 -25.39
N VAL A 984 -32.21 22.91 -25.25
CA VAL A 984 -31.26 23.31 -26.29
C VAL A 984 -30.93 22.12 -27.20
N TYR A 985 -31.47 22.15 -28.42
CA TYR A 985 -31.33 21.06 -29.40
C TYR A 985 -30.41 21.36 -30.59
N ASP A 986 -30.10 22.64 -30.89
CA ASP A 986 -29.22 23.03 -31.99
C ASP A 986 -27.77 23.15 -31.49
N VAL A 987 -27.11 21.99 -31.31
CA VAL A 987 -25.77 21.87 -30.75
C VAL A 987 -24.81 21.22 -31.74
N THR A 988 -23.77 21.96 -32.13
CA THR A 988 -22.65 21.42 -32.92
C THR A 988 -21.52 20.99 -31.99
N VAL A 989 -20.95 19.80 -32.20
CA VAL A 989 -19.87 19.25 -31.35
C VAL A 989 -18.60 19.04 -32.15
N VAL A 990 -17.48 19.52 -31.62
CA VAL A 990 -16.13 19.43 -32.18
C VAL A 990 -15.15 18.86 -31.16
N LYS A 991 -14.05 18.26 -31.64
CA LYS A 991 -13.16 17.36 -30.89
C LYS A 991 -11.81 17.97 -30.49
N ASP A 992 -11.48 19.13 -31.04
CA ASP A 992 -10.26 19.89 -30.77
C ASP A 992 -10.46 21.38 -31.11
N GLY A 993 -9.51 22.22 -30.68
CA GLY A 993 -9.58 23.67 -30.87
C GLY A 993 -9.41 24.12 -32.33
N GLN A 994 -8.83 23.30 -33.20
CA GLN A 994 -8.65 23.62 -34.62
C GLN A 994 -9.96 23.38 -35.38
N GLU A 995 -10.60 22.22 -35.16
CA GLU A 995 -11.95 21.94 -35.67
C GLU A 995 -12.96 22.98 -35.17
N ALA A 996 -12.80 23.49 -33.93
CA ALA A 996 -13.61 24.60 -33.41
C ALA A 996 -13.39 25.91 -34.18
N TYR A 997 -12.13 26.34 -34.37
CA TYR A 997 -11.78 27.56 -35.12
C TYR A 997 -12.27 27.49 -36.58
N ASP A 998 -12.02 26.37 -37.27
CA ASP A 998 -12.43 26.20 -38.66
C ASP A 998 -13.96 26.12 -38.82
N THR A 999 -14.67 25.54 -37.84
CA THR A 999 -16.14 25.50 -37.82
C THR A 999 -16.75 26.89 -37.57
N VAL A 1000 -16.16 27.69 -36.67
CA VAL A 1000 -16.58 29.09 -36.47
C VAL A 1000 -16.34 29.89 -37.74
N LYS A 1001 -15.15 29.77 -38.34
CA LYS A 1001 -14.77 30.49 -39.56
C LYS A 1001 -15.70 30.17 -40.73
N ALA A 1002 -15.94 28.89 -41.03
CA ALA A 1002 -16.82 28.48 -42.12
C ALA A 1002 -18.26 29.00 -41.91
N ASN A 1003 -18.77 28.95 -40.69
CA ASN A 1003 -20.09 29.51 -40.37
C ASN A 1003 -20.12 31.05 -40.49
N MET A 1004 -19.06 31.77 -40.12
CA MET A 1004 -18.95 33.22 -40.39
C MET A 1004 -18.99 33.53 -41.89
N GLU A 1005 -18.29 32.76 -42.72
CA GLU A 1005 -18.31 32.90 -44.18
C GLU A 1005 -19.71 32.61 -44.77
N GLU A 1006 -20.49 31.72 -44.15
CA GLU A 1006 -21.91 31.48 -44.47
C GLU A 1006 -22.91 32.46 -43.79
N GLY A 1007 -22.43 33.45 -43.02
CA GLY A 1007 -23.29 34.40 -42.31
C GLY A 1007 -24.04 33.82 -41.09
N LYS A 1008 -23.62 32.65 -40.59
CA LYS A 1008 -24.18 31.96 -39.43
C LYS A 1008 -23.31 32.21 -38.19
N VAL A 1009 -23.88 32.80 -37.14
CA VAL A 1009 -23.22 32.98 -35.84
C VAL A 1009 -23.80 32.00 -34.82
N PHE A 1010 -22.96 31.39 -33.97
CA PHE A 1010 -23.41 30.64 -32.78
C PHE A 1010 -23.67 31.63 -31.64
N ASP A 1011 -24.80 31.49 -30.95
CA ASP A 1011 -25.18 32.37 -29.84
C ASP A 1011 -24.32 32.11 -28.58
N LEU A 1012 -23.73 30.92 -28.45
CA LEU A 1012 -22.85 30.55 -27.35
C LEU A 1012 -21.81 29.50 -27.79
N ILE A 1013 -20.56 29.63 -27.31
CA ILE A 1013 -19.52 28.61 -27.49
C ILE A 1013 -19.07 28.10 -26.11
N PHE A 1014 -19.16 26.79 -25.88
CA PHE A 1014 -18.44 26.12 -24.80
C PHE A 1014 -17.10 25.61 -25.32
N MET A 1015 -16.00 26.04 -24.70
CA MET A 1015 -14.64 25.77 -25.13
C MET A 1015 -13.85 25.10 -24.00
N ASP A 1016 -13.50 23.83 -24.14
CA ASP A 1016 -12.53 23.17 -23.28
C ASP A 1016 -11.13 23.79 -23.43
N ILE A 1017 -10.44 23.98 -22.32
CA ILE A 1017 -9.07 24.52 -22.33
C ILE A 1017 -8.10 23.45 -22.85
N GLN A 1018 -8.16 22.24 -22.28
CA GLN A 1018 -7.11 21.22 -22.44
C GLN A 1018 -7.40 20.29 -23.61
N MET A 1019 -7.43 20.84 -24.82
CA MET A 1019 -7.64 20.09 -26.06
C MET A 1019 -6.34 19.75 -26.81
N PRO A 1020 -6.29 18.63 -27.57
CA PRO A 1020 -5.16 18.28 -28.41
C PRO A 1020 -5.07 19.19 -29.66
N ILE A 1021 -3.91 19.18 -30.33
CA ILE A 1021 -3.58 19.99 -31.52
C ILE A 1021 -3.53 21.50 -31.23
N LEU A 1022 -4.62 22.10 -30.79
CA LEU A 1022 -4.77 23.52 -30.47
C LEU A 1022 -5.53 23.68 -29.15
N ASP A 1023 -4.88 24.33 -28.18
CA ASP A 1023 -5.41 24.66 -26.86
C ASP A 1023 -6.61 25.62 -26.96
N GLY A 1024 -7.60 25.50 -26.08
CA GLY A 1024 -8.79 26.36 -26.07
C GLY A 1024 -8.49 27.85 -25.91
N LEU A 1025 -7.42 28.23 -25.20
CA LEU A 1025 -6.93 29.60 -25.07
C LEU A 1025 -6.35 30.12 -26.40
N GLN A 1026 -5.67 29.25 -27.16
CA GLN A 1026 -5.10 29.62 -28.47
C GLN A 1026 -6.20 29.69 -29.53
N SER A 1027 -7.12 28.72 -29.55
CA SER A 1027 -8.31 28.73 -30.40
C SER A 1027 -9.17 29.98 -30.15
N THR A 1028 -9.40 30.34 -28.88
CA THR A 1028 -10.16 31.56 -28.53
C THR A 1028 -9.49 32.83 -29.05
N ARG A 1029 -8.17 32.99 -28.90
CA ARG A 1029 -7.45 34.15 -29.45
C ARG A 1029 -7.64 34.26 -30.97
N LEU A 1030 -7.47 33.16 -31.70
CA LEU A 1030 -7.67 33.13 -33.16
C LEU A 1030 -9.13 33.42 -33.56
N ILE A 1031 -10.11 32.92 -32.80
CA ILE A 1031 -11.54 33.22 -32.98
C ILE A 1031 -11.83 34.72 -32.76
N ARG A 1032 -11.22 35.35 -31.74
CA ARG A 1032 -11.34 36.80 -31.49
C ARG A 1032 -10.61 37.65 -32.53
N GLU A 1033 -9.45 37.21 -33.01
CA GLU A 1033 -8.70 37.89 -34.10
C GLU A 1033 -9.48 37.92 -35.42
N MET A 1034 -10.34 36.94 -35.70
CA MET A 1034 -11.30 36.98 -36.81
C MET A 1034 -12.47 37.98 -36.60
N GLY A 1035 -12.58 38.61 -35.44
CA GLY A 1035 -13.67 39.55 -35.10
C GLY A 1035 -14.94 38.87 -34.58
N TYR A 1036 -14.85 37.66 -34.03
CA TYR A 1036 -16.02 36.95 -33.50
C TYR A 1036 -16.47 37.47 -32.13
N SER A 1037 -17.67 38.04 -32.06
CA SER A 1037 -18.16 38.80 -30.89
C SER A 1037 -19.15 38.06 -29.97
N ALA A 1038 -19.57 36.83 -30.30
CA ALA A 1038 -20.50 36.07 -29.45
C ALA A 1038 -19.79 35.45 -28.22
N PRO A 1039 -20.51 35.12 -27.13
CA PRO A 1039 -19.88 34.69 -25.88
C PRO A 1039 -19.18 33.33 -25.96
N ILE A 1040 -17.99 33.25 -25.37
CA ILE A 1040 -17.14 32.05 -25.27
C ILE A 1040 -16.94 31.71 -23.79
N VAL A 1041 -17.33 30.50 -23.40
CA VAL A 1041 -17.33 30.00 -22.02
C VAL A 1041 -16.32 28.88 -21.86
N ALA A 1042 -15.31 29.12 -21.03
CA ALA A 1042 -14.26 28.16 -20.72
C ALA A 1042 -14.81 26.96 -19.94
N LEU A 1043 -14.43 25.74 -20.31
CA LEU A 1043 -14.60 24.54 -19.48
C LEU A 1043 -13.24 24.16 -18.89
N SER A 1044 -13.08 24.27 -17.57
CA SER A 1044 -11.79 24.06 -16.89
C SER A 1044 -11.81 22.92 -15.88
N ALA A 1045 -10.75 22.10 -15.85
CA ALA A 1045 -10.53 21.09 -14.82
C ALA A 1045 -9.87 21.63 -13.52
N PHE A 1046 -9.58 22.94 -13.46
CA PHE A 1046 -8.93 23.64 -12.34
C PHE A 1046 -9.55 25.01 -12.10
N SER A 1047 -9.91 25.32 -10.86
CA SER A 1047 -10.58 26.57 -10.44
C SER A 1047 -9.62 27.52 -9.70
N GLU A 1048 -8.38 27.63 -10.17
CA GLU A 1048 -7.34 28.46 -9.57
C GLU A 1048 -7.34 29.87 -10.17
N ASP A 1049 -7.13 30.90 -9.34
CA ASP A 1049 -7.22 32.33 -9.73
C ASP A 1049 -6.18 32.76 -10.78
N SER A 1050 -5.12 31.97 -11.02
CA SER A 1050 -4.20 32.13 -12.14
C SER A 1050 -4.90 31.79 -13.46
N ASN A 1051 -5.43 30.57 -13.53
CA ASN A 1051 -5.95 29.96 -14.76
C ASN A 1051 -7.22 30.69 -15.22
N ILE A 1052 -8.00 31.23 -14.28
CA ILE A 1052 -9.16 32.10 -14.56
C ILE A 1052 -8.72 33.38 -15.27
N LYS A 1053 -7.58 33.99 -14.89
CA LYS A 1053 -7.06 35.19 -15.57
C LYS A 1053 -6.60 34.87 -16.98
N ASP A 1054 -5.85 33.79 -17.17
CA ASP A 1054 -5.40 33.35 -18.50
C ASP A 1054 -6.58 33.13 -19.46
N CYS A 1055 -7.73 32.62 -18.97
CA CYS A 1055 -8.96 32.52 -19.75
C CYS A 1055 -9.51 33.90 -20.17
N ILE A 1056 -9.69 34.84 -19.24
CA ILE A 1056 -10.21 36.18 -19.55
C ILE A 1056 -9.25 36.95 -20.47
N ASP A 1057 -7.94 36.88 -20.21
CA ASP A 1057 -6.88 37.50 -21.03
C ASP A 1057 -6.71 36.83 -22.41
N SER A 1058 -7.27 35.64 -22.63
CA SER A 1058 -7.41 35.02 -23.97
C SER A 1058 -8.65 35.49 -24.73
N GLY A 1059 -9.58 36.19 -24.06
CA GLY A 1059 -10.82 36.69 -24.62
C GLY A 1059 -12.06 35.83 -24.35
N MET A 1060 -12.08 35.02 -23.30
CA MET A 1060 -13.26 34.27 -22.83
C MET A 1060 -14.13 35.14 -21.90
N ASP A 1061 -15.46 34.97 -21.92
CA ASP A 1061 -16.42 35.81 -21.17
C ASP A 1061 -16.81 35.24 -19.80
N MET A 1062 -16.62 33.94 -19.61
CA MET A 1062 -16.97 33.20 -18.39
C MET A 1062 -16.19 31.88 -18.33
N PHE A 1063 -16.06 31.30 -17.14
CA PHE A 1063 -15.58 29.93 -16.94
C PHE A 1063 -16.61 29.07 -16.20
N ILE A 1064 -16.60 27.77 -16.47
CA ILE A 1064 -17.32 26.73 -15.72
C ILE A 1064 -16.30 25.67 -15.30
N SER A 1065 -16.30 25.28 -14.02
CA SER A 1065 -15.52 24.16 -13.52
C SER A 1065 -16.13 22.81 -13.95
N LYS A 1066 -15.32 21.95 -14.56
CA LYS A 1066 -15.64 20.52 -14.77
C LYS A 1066 -15.61 19.78 -13.42
N PRO A 1067 -16.53 18.83 -13.14
CA PRO A 1067 -17.64 18.39 -13.99
C PRO A 1067 -18.77 19.43 -14.05
N ILE A 1068 -19.32 19.63 -15.26
CA ILE A 1068 -20.40 20.59 -15.53
C ILE A 1068 -21.62 20.22 -14.67
N ARG A 1069 -22.19 21.19 -13.97
CA ARG A 1069 -23.38 21.02 -13.13
C ARG A 1069 -24.58 21.71 -13.76
N ARG A 1070 -25.71 21.00 -13.88
CA ARG A 1070 -26.96 21.49 -14.48
C ARG A 1070 -27.38 22.90 -13.97
N PRO A 1071 -27.34 23.24 -12.66
CA PRO A 1071 -27.70 24.59 -12.21
C PRO A 1071 -26.77 25.70 -12.72
N ILE A 1072 -25.47 25.42 -12.85
CA ILE A 1072 -24.49 26.39 -13.38
C ILE A 1072 -24.69 26.53 -14.89
N LEU A 1073 -24.90 25.42 -15.61
CA LEU A 1073 -25.22 25.46 -17.04
C LEU A 1073 -26.48 26.28 -17.31
N LYS A 1074 -27.55 26.08 -16.53
CA LYS A 1074 -28.78 26.89 -16.58
C LYS A 1074 -28.51 28.37 -16.27
N GLN A 1075 -27.68 28.68 -15.28
CA GLN A 1075 -27.30 30.06 -14.97
C GLN A 1075 -26.55 30.74 -16.14
N VAL A 1076 -25.65 30.01 -16.82
CA VAL A 1076 -24.93 30.51 -18.00
C VAL A 1076 -25.89 30.73 -19.18
N LEU A 1077 -26.77 29.77 -19.47
CA LEU A 1077 -27.80 29.91 -20.50
C LEU A 1077 -28.71 31.12 -20.22
N ASN A 1078 -29.27 31.25 -19.01
CA ASN A 1078 -30.11 32.37 -18.62
C ASN A 1078 -29.37 33.73 -18.72
N LYS A 1079 -28.07 33.77 -18.38
CA LYS A 1079 -27.27 35.01 -18.43
C LYS A 1079 -26.98 35.48 -19.87
N PHE A 1080 -26.73 34.55 -20.79
CA PHE A 1080 -26.29 34.89 -22.16
C PHE A 1080 -27.39 34.79 -23.22
N ALA A 1081 -28.53 34.15 -22.93
CA ALA A 1081 -29.64 33.96 -23.87
C ALA A 1081 -30.96 34.65 -23.43
N THR A 1082 -30.88 35.70 -22.61
CA THR A 1082 -32.06 36.31 -21.96
C THR A 1082 -33.05 36.91 -22.98
N ILE A 1083 -34.23 36.29 -23.07
CA ILE A 1083 -35.47 36.96 -23.49
C ILE A 1083 -35.94 37.80 -22.29
N PRO A 1084 -36.41 39.06 -22.47
CA PRO A 1084 -36.94 39.84 -21.34
C PRO A 1084 -38.23 39.22 -20.80
N GLU A 1085 -38.28 38.94 -19.50
CA GLU A 1085 -39.54 38.61 -18.82
C GLU A 1085 -40.44 39.85 -18.75
N GLU A 1086 -41.73 39.71 -19.08
CA GLU A 1086 -42.72 40.75 -18.80
C GLU A 1086 -42.96 40.86 -17.30
N SER A 1087 -42.94 42.08 -16.78
CA SER A 1087 -43.33 42.35 -15.40
C SER A 1087 -44.86 42.34 -15.29
N ASP A 1088 -45.45 41.28 -14.76
CA ASP A 1088 -46.87 41.29 -14.44
C ASP A 1088 -47.15 41.24 -12.93
N SER A 1089 -47.80 42.29 -12.46
CA SER A 1089 -48.15 42.49 -11.05
C SER A 1089 -49.66 42.37 -10.90
N SER A 1090 -50.14 41.28 -10.30
CA SER A 1090 -51.51 41.19 -9.82
C SER A 1090 -51.59 40.47 -8.47
N SER A 1091 -52.52 40.93 -7.64
CA SER A 1091 -52.58 40.62 -6.21
C SER A 1091 -53.83 39.82 -5.84
N SER A 1092 -53.68 38.79 -5.00
CA SER A 1092 -54.68 38.31 -4.03
C SER A 1092 -54.01 37.46 -2.97
#